data_AF-A0A3N0YH14-F1
#
_entry.id   AF-A0A3N0YH14-F1
#
_cell.length_a   1.000
_cell.length_b   1.000
_cell.length_c   1.000
_cell.angle_alpha   90.00
_cell.angle_beta   90.00
_cell.angle_gamma   90.00
#
_symmetry.space_group_name_H-M   'P 1'
#
loop_
_entity.id
_entity.type
_entity.pdbx_description
1 polymer ?
#
loop_
_entity_poly.entity_id
_entity_poly.type
_entity_poly.pdbx_seq_one_letter_code
_entity_poly.pdbx_strand_id
1 'polypeptide(L)'
;DAQHLSDLRIVLMGYRYAGKSSSGNTILGREEFDLKRSAQCVRRHGEVADRHITVIEAPGWWMNYTVEKSPERLKQEILLSVSLCPPGPHAVLLIIDVDSRFKETEIKAVQDHLDLLSERVWSHTIVLFTHGDSLLDTSIEQHIESEGQDLQWLLDKCGNRYHVLNNLNRSDDTQIKELLEKIEETVAQNNGRHFEIDRKILQRMKERRRAEEQRAEERMKRMKKQRENIRSQMSDAQHLSDLRIVLMGYRGAGKSSSGNTILGREKFDLKRSAQCVRRHGEVADRHITVIEAPGWRINVPVEESPEILKQEILLSVSLCPPGPHAVLLIIRVDDGFKETVRKAVQDHLDLLSERVWSHTIVLFTRGDSLLDTSIEQHIESEGQDLQWLLDKCGNRYHVLNNHNRSDDTQIKELLEKIEETVAQNKGHHFEMDRKILQEMKERRRAEEERAEERMKRMKKQRKNIRSQMSGAQHLSDLRIVLMGYKGAGKSSAGNTILSREEFDLKRSAQCVRRHGEVADRHITVIEAPGWWSNYTVEDSPEILKQEILLSVVLCPPGPHAVLLIIRVDISFKETERKAVQGHLDLLSERVWSHTIVLFTRGDSLLDTSIEQHIESEGQDLQRLLDKCGNRYHVLNNHNRSDDTQIKELLEKIEETVAQNNGCHFEIDRNILQEMKERRRAEEERAEERMKRMKKSRENIRSQMSDAHLLDLRIVLMGYRYAGKSSAGNTILGREEFDLKRSAQCVRRHGEVADRHITVIEAPGWWMNYTVEDSPEILKQEILLSVSLCPPGPHAVLLIIDVDDGFKETERKAVLDHLDLLSERVWSHTIVLFTRGDSLLDTSIEQHIESEGQDLQWLLDKCGNRYHVLNNHNRSDDTQIKELLEKIEETVAQNNGRHFEMDRNILQEVKKRRRAEEERAEERMKRMKKQRENIRSQMISGAEGSDSSSMGSSAYGSFRPSEADSRSIFGSSHSGGSSLVSRLKSGVLKQFNSIEFIPPTMSGDERSDTWSLGSPAYGSLRSLSEAERLLIYGSSPSRDMRRGS
;
A
#
# COMPACT_ATOMS: atom_id res chain seq x y z
N ASP A 1 20.54 -44.03 11.92
CA ASP A 1 21.46 -44.14 10.76
C ASP A 1 20.96 -43.25 9.64
N ALA A 2 21.49 -42.02 9.54
CA ALA A 2 21.19 -41.11 8.44
C ALA A 2 21.72 -41.71 7.14
N GLN A 3 20.92 -41.67 6.06
CA GLN A 3 21.36 -42.12 4.74
C GLN A 3 22.51 -41.23 4.27
N HIS A 4 23.71 -41.80 4.13
CA HIS A 4 24.84 -41.12 3.50
C HIS A 4 24.52 -40.91 2.01
N LEU A 5 24.35 -39.66 1.58
CA LEU A 5 23.98 -39.31 0.22
C LEU A 5 25.24 -38.99 -0.59
N SER A 6 25.48 -39.75 -1.66
CA SER A 6 26.62 -39.51 -2.57
C SER A 6 26.44 -38.27 -3.45
N ASP A 7 25.23 -37.74 -3.56
CA ASP A 7 24.89 -36.53 -4.32
C ASP A 7 23.97 -35.61 -3.50
N LEU A 8 24.35 -34.34 -3.35
CA LEU A 8 23.62 -33.31 -2.62
C LEU A 8 23.33 -32.10 -3.53
N ARG A 9 22.13 -31.52 -3.41
CA ARG A 9 21.64 -30.45 -4.26
C ARG A 9 21.05 -29.38 -3.36
N ILE A 10 21.66 -28.21 -3.37
CA ILE A 10 21.42 -27.15 -2.38
C ILE A 10 21.04 -25.87 -3.13
N VAL A 11 20.00 -25.18 -2.67
CA VAL A 11 19.66 -23.84 -3.16
C VAL A 11 19.93 -22.83 -2.04
N LEU A 12 20.70 -21.78 -2.34
CA LEU A 12 20.97 -20.66 -1.43
C LEU A 12 19.98 -19.54 -1.70
N MET A 13 19.22 -19.14 -0.68
CA MET A 13 18.24 -18.05 -0.73
C MET A 13 18.46 -17.04 0.39
N GLY A 14 17.98 -15.81 0.22
CA GLY A 14 18.10 -14.77 1.24
C GLY A 14 18.38 -13.38 0.65
N TYR A 15 18.54 -12.40 1.51
CA TYR A 15 18.65 -10.98 1.13
C TYR A 15 19.88 -10.67 0.26
N ARG A 16 19.87 -9.54 -0.46
CA ARG A 16 20.92 -9.12 -1.43
C ARG A 16 22.36 -9.07 -0.89
N TYR A 17 22.56 -9.03 0.41
CA TYR A 17 23.90 -8.94 1.02
C TYR A 17 24.15 -9.95 2.14
N ALA A 18 23.28 -10.95 2.32
CA ALA A 18 23.39 -11.91 3.41
C ALA A 18 24.62 -12.84 3.33
N GLY A 19 25.45 -12.73 2.28
CA GLY A 19 26.63 -13.60 2.11
C GLY A 19 26.37 -14.92 1.39
N LYS A 20 25.37 -14.98 0.50
CA LYS A 20 25.05 -16.18 -0.32
C LYS A 20 26.25 -16.69 -1.12
N SER A 21 26.86 -15.85 -1.94
CA SER A 21 28.01 -16.22 -2.79
C SER A 21 29.20 -16.68 -1.94
N SER A 22 29.44 -16.00 -0.80
CA SER A 22 30.48 -16.39 0.17
C SER A 22 30.20 -17.78 0.73
N SER A 23 28.96 -18.04 1.18
CA SER A 23 28.54 -19.33 1.71
C SER A 23 28.64 -20.44 0.66
N GLY A 24 28.28 -20.16 -0.59
CA GLY A 24 28.43 -21.10 -1.70
C GLY A 24 29.89 -21.47 -1.97
N ASN A 25 30.81 -20.50 -1.89
CA ASN A 25 32.25 -20.74 -2.01
C ASN A 25 32.81 -21.56 -0.84
N THR A 26 32.36 -21.27 0.40
CA THR A 26 32.74 -22.04 1.58
C THR A 26 32.24 -23.49 1.49
N ILE A 27 30.98 -23.70 1.07
CA ILE A 27 30.40 -25.05 0.88
C ILE A 27 31.17 -25.86 -0.18
N LEU A 28 31.63 -25.22 -1.26
CA LEU A 28 32.39 -25.89 -2.32
C LEU A 28 33.90 -25.99 -2.01
N GLY A 29 34.39 -25.32 -0.97
CA GLY A 29 35.82 -25.25 -0.61
C GLY A 29 36.69 -24.47 -1.61
N ARG A 30 36.10 -23.72 -2.55
CA ARG A 30 36.81 -22.97 -3.60
C ARG A 30 35.99 -21.81 -4.15
N GLU A 31 36.66 -20.85 -4.79
CA GLU A 31 36.03 -19.66 -5.37
C GLU A 31 35.36 -19.96 -6.73
N GLU A 32 34.05 -20.22 -6.70
CA GLU A 32 33.24 -20.61 -7.86
C GLU A 32 32.11 -19.61 -8.15
N PHE A 33 31.60 -18.98 -7.10
CA PHE A 33 30.65 -17.88 -7.16
C PHE A 33 31.42 -16.56 -7.11
N ASP A 34 31.22 -15.72 -8.12
CA ASP A 34 31.71 -14.35 -8.10
C ASP A 34 31.04 -13.61 -6.94
N LEU A 35 31.82 -12.88 -6.14
CA LEU A 35 31.27 -12.00 -5.10
C LEU A 35 30.48 -10.83 -5.73
N LYS A 36 30.63 -10.61 -7.05
CA LYS A 36 29.75 -9.72 -7.81
C LYS A 36 28.37 -10.35 -7.98
N ARG A 37 27.36 -9.51 -7.79
CA ARG A 37 25.94 -9.89 -7.77
C ARG A 37 25.53 -10.60 -9.06
N SER A 38 24.60 -11.55 -8.95
CA SER A 38 23.90 -12.13 -10.10
C SER A 38 22.40 -11.79 -10.07
N ALA A 39 21.84 -11.39 -11.22
CA ALA A 39 20.38 -11.20 -11.39
C ALA A 39 19.68 -12.51 -11.75
N GLN A 40 20.44 -13.59 -11.97
CA GLN A 40 19.95 -14.90 -12.38
C GLN A 40 20.50 -15.99 -11.47
N CYS A 41 19.83 -17.13 -11.42
CA CYS A 41 20.31 -18.25 -10.63
C CYS A 41 21.63 -18.80 -11.20
N VAL A 42 22.64 -18.95 -10.34
CA VAL A 42 23.95 -19.47 -10.72
C VAL A 42 24.11 -20.88 -10.20
N ARG A 43 24.38 -21.84 -11.08
CA ARG A 43 24.65 -23.24 -10.71
C ARG A 43 26.14 -23.53 -10.71
N ARG A 44 26.64 -24.13 -9.63
CA ARG A 44 28.00 -24.63 -9.48
C ARG A 44 27.98 -26.03 -8.89
N HIS A 45 29.06 -26.79 -9.09
CA HIS A 45 29.19 -28.13 -8.54
C HIS A 45 30.64 -28.42 -8.16
N GLY A 46 30.83 -29.30 -7.20
CA GLY A 46 32.14 -29.74 -6.73
C GLY A 46 32.05 -31.04 -5.95
N GLU A 47 33.20 -31.64 -5.66
CA GLU A 47 33.32 -32.79 -4.78
C GLU A 47 33.87 -32.31 -3.43
N VAL A 48 33.13 -32.56 -2.35
CA VAL A 48 33.44 -32.08 -1.00
C VAL A 48 33.07 -33.17 -0.02
N ALA A 49 34.00 -33.55 0.86
CA ALA A 49 33.82 -34.63 1.84
C ALA A 49 33.21 -35.91 1.22
N ASP A 50 33.79 -36.36 0.10
CA ASP A 50 33.40 -37.56 -0.69
C ASP A 50 31.95 -37.53 -1.23
N ARG A 51 31.35 -36.34 -1.36
CA ARG A 51 30.01 -36.13 -1.92
C ARG A 51 30.07 -35.22 -3.13
N HIS A 52 29.24 -35.51 -4.15
CA HIS A 52 29.00 -34.55 -5.22
C HIS A 52 27.99 -33.51 -4.76
N ILE A 53 28.39 -32.25 -4.69
CA ILE A 53 27.52 -31.16 -4.26
C ILE A 53 27.23 -30.25 -5.45
N THR A 54 25.94 -30.04 -5.73
CA THR A 54 25.45 -28.98 -6.60
C THR A 54 24.89 -27.85 -5.76
N VAL A 55 25.41 -26.64 -5.93
CA VAL A 55 24.93 -25.43 -5.25
C VAL A 55 24.32 -24.49 -6.28
N ILE A 56 23.12 -24.01 -6.01
CA ILE A 56 22.44 -22.99 -6.81
C ILE A 56 22.28 -21.74 -5.96
N GLU A 57 22.89 -20.64 -6.39
CA GLU A 57 22.67 -19.34 -5.79
C GLU A 57 21.47 -18.67 -6.47
N ALA A 58 20.39 -18.44 -5.72
CA ALA A 58 19.26 -17.63 -6.18
C ALA A 58 19.55 -16.12 -5.98
N PRO A 59 19.00 -15.23 -6.82
CA PRO A 59 19.15 -13.80 -6.63
C PRO A 59 18.49 -13.34 -5.33
N GLY A 60 19.10 -12.33 -4.68
CA GLY A 60 18.58 -11.82 -3.41
C GLY A 60 17.49 -10.76 -3.55
N TRP A 61 16.58 -10.73 -2.58
CA TRP A 61 15.59 -9.67 -2.38
C TRP A 61 16.09 -8.58 -1.41
N TRP A 62 15.41 -7.44 -1.39
CA TRP A 62 15.65 -6.40 -0.38
C TRP A 62 15.07 -6.86 0.96
N MET A 63 15.81 -6.61 2.05
CA MET A 63 15.49 -7.12 3.38
C MET A 63 14.08 -6.74 3.87
N ASN A 64 13.58 -5.59 3.45
CA ASN A 64 12.27 -5.03 3.81
C ASN A 64 11.25 -5.03 2.65
N TYR A 65 11.53 -5.74 1.55
CA TYR A 65 10.59 -5.85 0.43
C TYR A 65 9.84 -7.16 0.52
N THR A 66 8.52 -7.08 0.46
CA THR A 66 7.65 -8.23 0.20
C THR A 66 7.71 -8.61 -1.27
N VAL A 67 7.20 -9.79 -1.62
CA VAL A 67 7.09 -10.22 -3.03
C VAL A 67 6.31 -9.21 -3.88
N GLU A 68 5.32 -8.53 -3.30
CA GLU A 68 4.57 -7.49 -4.00
C GLU A 68 5.47 -6.35 -4.51
N LYS A 69 6.43 -5.91 -3.68
CA LYS A 69 7.38 -4.83 -4.00
C LYS A 69 8.55 -5.28 -4.87
N SER A 70 8.83 -6.58 -4.91
CA SER A 70 9.92 -7.15 -5.69
C SER A 70 9.65 -7.15 -7.20
N PRO A 71 10.68 -6.93 -8.04
CA PRO A 71 10.55 -7.04 -9.48
C PRO A 71 10.06 -8.43 -9.91
N GLU A 72 9.27 -8.49 -10.98
CA GLU A 72 8.69 -9.76 -11.46
C GLU A 72 9.79 -10.77 -11.80
N ARG A 73 10.88 -10.32 -12.43
CA ARG A 73 12.01 -11.17 -12.80
C ARG A 73 12.67 -11.85 -11.59
N LEU A 74 12.76 -11.17 -10.45
CA LEU A 74 13.27 -11.77 -9.21
C LEU A 74 12.38 -12.93 -8.76
N LYS A 75 11.06 -12.80 -8.86
CA LYS A 75 10.10 -13.87 -8.54
C LYS A 75 10.27 -15.06 -9.48
N GLN A 76 10.44 -14.80 -10.78
CA GLN A 76 10.68 -15.84 -11.77
C GLN A 76 11.96 -16.63 -11.46
N GLU A 77 13.04 -15.93 -11.10
CA GLU A 77 14.31 -16.56 -10.75
C GLU A 77 14.23 -17.39 -9.47
N ILE A 78 13.54 -16.89 -8.43
CA ILE A 78 13.30 -17.67 -7.21
C ILE A 78 12.56 -18.98 -7.55
N LEU A 79 11.50 -18.93 -8.36
CA LEU A 79 10.77 -20.12 -8.82
C LEU A 79 11.64 -21.05 -9.68
N LEU A 80 12.48 -20.50 -10.53
CA LEU A 80 13.34 -21.28 -11.43
C LEU A 80 14.51 -21.93 -10.71
N SER A 81 14.99 -21.36 -9.59
CA SER A 81 16.14 -21.87 -8.82
C SER A 81 16.01 -23.37 -8.50
N VAL A 82 14.84 -23.81 -8.06
CA VAL A 82 14.52 -25.21 -7.73
C VAL A 82 14.60 -26.11 -8.96
N SER A 83 14.28 -25.59 -10.15
CA SER A 83 14.29 -26.38 -11.39
C SER A 83 15.68 -26.58 -11.99
N LEU A 84 16.69 -25.86 -11.50
CA LEU A 84 18.06 -25.95 -12.00
C LEU A 84 18.84 -27.14 -11.40
N CYS A 85 18.23 -27.88 -10.45
CA CYS A 85 18.78 -29.08 -9.82
C CYS A 85 17.85 -30.31 -9.94
N PRO A 86 17.62 -30.89 -11.14
CA PRO A 86 16.75 -32.07 -11.27
C PRO A 86 17.24 -33.27 -10.43
N PRO A 87 16.35 -34.03 -9.78
CA PRO A 87 14.88 -33.89 -9.78
C PRO A 87 14.33 -32.76 -8.88
N GLY A 88 15.13 -32.27 -7.93
CA GLY A 88 14.92 -31.06 -7.12
C GLY A 88 15.97 -30.95 -6.00
N PRO A 89 16.00 -29.86 -5.21
CA PRO A 89 16.99 -29.68 -4.16
C PRO A 89 16.69 -30.54 -2.94
N HIS A 90 17.75 -31.05 -2.31
CA HIS A 90 17.70 -31.76 -1.04
C HIS A 90 17.49 -30.81 0.13
N ALA A 91 18.06 -29.60 0.07
CA ALA A 91 17.88 -28.55 1.06
C ALA A 91 17.87 -27.15 0.43
N VAL A 92 17.14 -26.24 1.08
CA VAL A 92 17.19 -24.80 0.83
C VAL A 92 17.88 -24.15 2.02
N LEU A 93 19.02 -23.49 1.79
CA LEU A 93 19.70 -22.74 2.85
C LEU A 93 19.24 -21.29 2.79
N LEU A 94 18.51 -20.87 3.83
CA LEU A 94 18.08 -19.49 4.01
C LEU A 94 19.19 -18.73 4.76
N ILE A 95 19.88 -17.86 4.04
CA ILE A 95 21.04 -17.14 4.54
C ILE A 95 20.60 -15.90 5.33
N ILE A 96 21.02 -15.82 6.59
CA ILE A 96 20.78 -14.70 7.51
C ILE A 96 22.12 -14.29 8.12
N ASP A 97 22.37 -12.99 8.19
CA ASP A 97 23.56 -12.43 8.82
C ASP A 97 23.29 -12.18 10.31
N VAL A 98 24.21 -12.60 11.19
CA VAL A 98 24.12 -12.38 12.65
C VAL A 98 24.44 -10.94 13.06
N ASP A 99 25.06 -10.15 12.19
CA ASP A 99 25.49 -8.77 12.48
C ASP A 99 24.36 -7.74 12.39
N SER A 100 23.16 -8.18 12.00
CA SER A 100 21.99 -7.32 11.85
C SER A 100 20.81 -7.84 12.65
N ARG A 101 20.15 -6.93 13.40
CA ARG A 101 18.92 -7.29 14.11
C ARG A 101 17.81 -7.73 13.17
N PHE A 102 17.18 -8.86 13.49
CA PHE A 102 16.08 -9.43 12.71
C PHE A 102 14.74 -8.80 13.13
N LYS A 103 14.00 -8.19 12.19
CA LYS A 103 12.75 -7.44 12.49
C LYS A 103 11.51 -8.07 11.88
N GLU A 104 10.34 -7.73 12.42
CA GLU A 104 9.02 -8.10 11.89
C GLU A 104 8.86 -7.84 10.38
N THR A 105 9.37 -6.72 9.85
CA THR A 105 9.30 -6.45 8.40
C THR A 105 10.05 -7.47 7.55
N GLU A 106 11.09 -8.07 8.12
CA GLU A 106 12.01 -9.00 7.48
C GLU A 106 11.45 -10.43 7.51
N ILE A 107 10.68 -10.77 8.57
CA ILE A 107 9.82 -11.98 8.62
C ILE A 107 8.92 -12.01 7.41
N LYS A 108 8.13 -10.94 7.21
CA LYS A 108 7.15 -10.89 6.13
C LYS A 108 7.82 -10.99 4.77
N ALA A 109 8.98 -10.34 4.61
CA ALA A 109 9.77 -10.44 3.39
C ALA A 109 10.22 -11.89 3.13
N VAL A 110 10.80 -12.58 4.11
CA VAL A 110 11.24 -13.98 3.98
C VAL A 110 10.06 -14.89 3.69
N GLN A 111 8.98 -14.74 4.46
CA GLN A 111 7.79 -15.56 4.34
C GLN A 111 7.22 -15.48 2.92
N ASP A 112 6.92 -14.27 2.45
CA ASP A 112 6.32 -14.07 1.13
C ASP A 112 7.22 -14.66 0.01
N HIS A 113 8.55 -14.52 0.10
CA HIS A 113 9.47 -14.99 -0.94
C HIS A 113 9.64 -16.51 -0.96
N LEU A 114 9.67 -17.18 0.19
CA LEU A 114 9.72 -18.65 0.24
C LEU A 114 8.37 -19.26 -0.17
N ASP A 115 7.26 -18.63 0.22
CA ASP A 115 5.91 -19.10 -0.10
C ASP A 115 5.61 -19.06 -1.61
N LEU A 116 6.41 -18.35 -2.43
CA LEU A 116 6.38 -18.49 -3.89
C LEU A 116 6.62 -19.94 -4.35
N LEU A 117 7.48 -20.68 -3.66
CA LEU A 117 7.81 -22.06 -4.02
C LEU A 117 6.70 -23.03 -3.61
N SER A 118 6.26 -22.93 -2.35
CA SER A 118 5.08 -23.54 -1.71
C SER A 118 5.31 -23.58 -0.21
N GLU A 119 4.25 -23.76 0.59
CA GLU A 119 4.38 -23.99 2.04
C GLU A 119 5.31 -25.17 2.38
N ARG A 120 5.37 -26.19 1.51
CA ARG A 120 6.23 -27.37 1.73
C ARG A 120 7.72 -27.05 1.74
N VAL A 121 8.15 -25.91 1.19
CA VAL A 121 9.58 -25.54 1.14
C VAL A 121 10.17 -25.46 2.55
N TRP A 122 9.39 -25.02 3.53
CA TRP A 122 9.82 -24.88 4.92
C TRP A 122 10.34 -26.19 5.49
N SER A 123 9.74 -27.33 5.11
CA SER A 123 10.21 -28.66 5.52
C SER A 123 11.57 -29.05 4.94
N HIS A 124 12.08 -28.34 3.93
CA HIS A 124 13.42 -28.51 3.35
C HIS A 124 14.37 -27.35 3.65
N THR A 125 13.92 -26.33 4.40
CA THR A 125 14.71 -25.13 4.71
C THR A 125 15.55 -25.31 5.98
N ILE A 126 16.82 -24.90 5.91
CA ILE A 126 17.72 -24.75 7.05
C ILE A 126 18.17 -23.29 7.10
N VAL A 127 18.11 -22.65 8.27
CA VAL A 127 18.63 -21.28 8.45
C VAL A 127 20.15 -21.34 8.55
N LEU A 128 20.86 -20.66 7.64
CA LEU A 128 22.31 -20.58 7.65
C LEU A 128 22.73 -19.19 8.12
N PHE A 129 23.22 -19.11 9.35
CA PHE A 129 23.78 -17.90 9.93
C PHE A 129 25.18 -17.65 9.37
N THR A 130 25.39 -16.52 8.72
CA THR A 130 26.70 -16.05 8.27
C THR A 130 27.32 -15.12 9.30
N HIS A 131 28.62 -14.83 9.17
CA HIS A 131 29.37 -13.99 10.12
C HIS A 131 29.44 -14.56 11.54
N GLY A 132 29.49 -15.90 11.68
CA GLY A 132 29.61 -16.53 13.00
C GLY A 132 30.84 -16.09 13.81
N ASP A 133 31.88 -15.55 13.16
CA ASP A 133 33.03 -14.91 13.79
C ASP A 133 32.68 -13.62 14.56
N SER A 134 31.62 -12.93 14.16
CA SER A 134 31.13 -11.72 14.84
C SER A 134 30.41 -12.00 16.15
N LEU A 135 30.06 -13.26 16.43
CA LEU A 135 29.44 -13.66 17.70
C LEU A 135 30.42 -13.59 18.90
N LEU A 136 31.74 -13.49 18.64
CA LEU A 136 32.79 -13.44 19.67
C LEU A 136 32.63 -14.54 20.73
N ASP A 137 32.37 -14.17 22.00
CA ASP A 137 32.15 -15.10 23.12
C ASP A 137 30.66 -15.49 23.32
N THR A 138 29.76 -14.94 22.49
CA THR A 138 28.31 -15.19 22.56
C THR A 138 27.98 -16.45 21.77
N SER A 139 27.21 -17.38 22.34
CA SER A 139 26.75 -18.54 21.57
C SER A 139 25.63 -18.14 20.61
N ILE A 140 25.41 -18.92 19.53
CA ILE A 140 24.30 -18.65 18.62
C ILE A 140 22.95 -18.75 19.32
N GLU A 141 22.81 -19.65 20.30
CA GLU A 141 21.60 -19.78 21.12
C GLU A 141 21.33 -18.51 21.93
N GLN A 142 22.37 -17.92 22.53
CA GLN A 142 22.26 -16.64 23.24
C GLN A 142 21.91 -15.49 22.28
N HIS A 143 22.45 -15.49 21.06
CA HIS A 143 22.09 -14.52 20.04
C HIS A 143 20.60 -14.64 19.65
N ILE A 144 20.12 -15.86 19.39
CA ILE A 144 18.72 -16.15 19.09
C ILE A 144 17.79 -15.66 20.21
N GLU A 145 18.13 -15.96 21.47
CA GLU A 145 17.38 -15.48 22.64
C GLU A 145 17.35 -13.95 22.72
N SER A 146 18.45 -13.28 22.36
CA SER A 146 18.58 -11.81 22.43
C SER A 146 17.84 -11.06 21.31
N GLU A 147 17.72 -11.66 20.12
CA GLU A 147 17.00 -11.09 18.97
C GLU A 147 15.47 -11.12 19.18
N GLY A 148 14.98 -12.04 20.02
CA GLY A 148 13.60 -12.07 20.49
C GLY A 148 12.66 -12.91 19.62
N GLN A 149 11.36 -12.64 19.72
CA GLN A 149 10.29 -13.50 19.20
C GLN A 149 10.32 -13.64 17.66
N ASP A 150 10.83 -12.63 16.96
CA ASP A 150 10.82 -12.55 15.51
C ASP A 150 11.73 -13.59 14.85
N LEU A 151 12.98 -13.70 15.33
CA LEU A 151 13.93 -14.71 14.86
C LEU A 151 13.52 -16.11 15.33
N GLN A 152 12.99 -16.23 16.55
CA GLN A 152 12.50 -17.50 17.07
C GLN A 152 11.36 -18.06 16.21
N TRP A 153 10.42 -17.21 15.77
CA TRP A 153 9.34 -17.62 14.87
C TRP A 153 9.89 -18.25 13.58
N LEU A 154 10.94 -17.66 12.99
CA LEU A 154 11.54 -18.17 11.77
C LEU A 154 12.17 -19.55 11.98
N LEU A 155 12.87 -19.73 13.11
CA LEU A 155 13.49 -21.00 13.46
C LEU A 155 12.43 -22.07 13.71
N ASP A 156 11.36 -21.74 14.44
CA ASP A 156 10.23 -22.65 14.68
C ASP A 156 9.57 -23.05 13.36
N LYS A 157 9.39 -22.11 12.42
CA LYS A 157 8.91 -22.41 11.06
C LYS A 157 9.83 -23.34 10.29
N CYS A 158 11.14 -23.24 10.49
CA CYS A 158 12.12 -24.15 9.92
C CYS A 158 12.29 -25.43 10.76
N GLY A 159 11.48 -25.69 11.80
CA GLY A 159 11.62 -26.87 12.67
C GLY A 159 12.90 -26.87 13.52
N ASN A 160 13.35 -25.68 13.93
CA ASN A 160 14.59 -25.42 14.68
C ASN A 160 15.87 -25.94 14.01
N ARG A 161 15.87 -26.00 12.68
CA ARG A 161 17.05 -26.35 11.88
C ARG A 161 17.84 -25.09 11.51
N TYR A 162 19.03 -24.97 12.08
CA TYR A 162 19.98 -23.93 11.73
C TYR A 162 21.43 -24.42 11.77
N HIS A 163 22.32 -23.67 11.12
CA HIS A 163 23.76 -23.88 11.13
C HIS A 163 24.48 -22.53 11.08
N VAL A 164 25.65 -22.43 11.70
CA VAL A 164 26.46 -21.20 11.74
C VAL A 164 27.70 -21.43 10.89
N LEU A 165 27.94 -20.53 9.94
CA LEU A 165 29.02 -20.63 8.98
C LEU A 165 30.01 -19.47 9.17
N ASN A 166 31.27 -19.79 9.42
CA ASN A 166 32.34 -18.81 9.45
C ASN A 166 33.00 -18.72 8.06
N ASN A 167 32.52 -17.75 7.28
CA ASN A 167 32.99 -17.52 5.92
C ASN A 167 34.46 -17.03 5.81
N LEU A 168 35.09 -16.62 6.92
CA LEU A 168 36.50 -16.24 6.95
C LEU A 168 37.44 -17.45 7.13
N ASN A 169 36.96 -18.55 7.70
CA ASN A 169 37.75 -19.76 7.94
C ASN A 169 37.37 -20.90 6.97
N ARG A 170 37.62 -20.69 5.68
CA ARG A 170 37.29 -21.65 4.60
C ARG A 170 38.04 -22.99 4.68
N SER A 171 39.13 -23.06 5.44
CA SER A 171 39.94 -24.27 5.61
C SER A 171 39.39 -25.23 6.68
N ASP A 172 38.36 -24.83 7.41
CA ASP A 172 37.77 -25.65 8.43
C ASP A 172 36.70 -26.57 7.85
N ASP A 173 37.13 -27.76 7.44
CA ASP A 173 36.26 -28.81 6.87
C ASP A 173 35.23 -29.34 7.87
N THR A 174 35.36 -29.11 9.18
CA THR A 174 34.41 -29.65 10.16
C THR A 174 33.05 -28.95 10.08
N GLN A 175 33.03 -27.62 9.91
CA GLN A 175 31.78 -26.86 9.77
C GLN A 175 30.97 -27.35 8.56
N ILE A 176 31.64 -27.67 7.45
CA ILE A 176 30.98 -28.15 6.24
C ILE A 176 30.48 -29.58 6.43
N LYS A 177 31.27 -30.47 7.05
CA LYS A 177 30.81 -31.83 7.36
C LYS A 177 29.55 -31.82 8.23
N GLU A 178 29.52 -31.00 9.27
CA GLU A 178 28.34 -30.83 10.14
C GLU A 178 27.13 -30.26 9.40
N LEU A 179 27.34 -29.30 8.49
CA LEU A 179 26.27 -28.78 7.63
C LEU A 179 25.69 -29.88 6.71
N LEU A 180 26.55 -30.70 6.11
CA LEU A 180 26.12 -31.79 5.23
C LEU A 180 25.37 -32.89 6.00
N GLU A 181 25.80 -33.21 7.21
CA GLU A 181 25.08 -34.12 8.12
C GLU A 181 23.67 -33.58 8.44
N LYS A 182 23.54 -32.28 8.79
CA LYS A 182 22.23 -31.63 9.01
C LYS A 182 21.32 -31.65 7.77
N ILE A 183 21.92 -31.54 6.57
CA ILE A 183 21.18 -31.68 5.31
C ILE A 183 20.69 -33.13 5.12
N GLU A 184 21.52 -34.13 5.39
CA GLU A 184 21.15 -35.54 5.31
C GLU A 184 20.05 -35.90 6.32
N GLU A 185 20.12 -35.36 7.55
CA GLU A 185 19.06 -35.46 8.55
C GLU A 185 17.75 -34.83 8.07
N THR A 186 17.82 -33.64 7.46
CA THR A 186 16.66 -32.98 6.85
C THR A 186 16.03 -33.83 5.75
N VAL A 187 16.84 -34.46 4.91
CA VAL A 187 16.35 -35.37 3.85
C VAL A 187 15.71 -36.61 4.47
N ALA A 188 16.30 -37.17 5.53
CA ALA A 188 15.74 -38.32 6.25
C ALA A 188 14.39 -37.99 6.90
N GLN A 189 14.25 -36.82 7.53
CA GLN A 189 12.99 -36.32 8.09
C GLN A 189 11.91 -36.16 7.00
N ASN A 190 12.32 -35.91 5.75
CA ASN A 190 11.45 -35.82 4.59
C ASN A 190 11.26 -37.16 3.84
N ASN A 191 11.49 -38.30 4.52
CA ASN A 191 11.38 -39.65 3.94
C ASN A 191 12.26 -39.87 2.70
N GLY A 192 13.45 -39.26 2.66
CA GLY A 192 14.37 -39.35 1.52
C GLY A 192 13.95 -38.53 0.30
N ARG A 193 12.92 -37.68 0.41
CA ARG A 193 12.39 -36.89 -0.71
C ARG A 193 13.08 -35.53 -0.80
N HIS A 194 13.45 -35.16 -2.01
CA HIS A 194 13.86 -33.81 -2.35
C HIS A 194 12.62 -32.90 -2.49
N PHE A 195 12.83 -31.58 -2.46
CA PHE A 195 11.77 -30.62 -2.69
C PHE A 195 11.34 -30.64 -4.17
N GLU A 196 10.04 -30.80 -4.41
CA GLU A 196 9.45 -30.78 -5.76
C GLU A 196 8.46 -29.62 -5.88
N ILE A 197 8.64 -28.79 -6.91
CA ILE A 197 7.68 -27.76 -7.30
C ILE A 197 6.69 -28.33 -8.32
N ASP A 198 5.44 -27.85 -8.30
CA ASP A 198 4.43 -28.26 -9.28
C ASP A 198 4.94 -28.03 -10.72
N ARG A 199 5.03 -29.13 -11.49
CA ARG A 199 5.50 -29.12 -12.88
C ARG A 199 4.68 -28.19 -13.77
N LYS A 200 3.39 -28.03 -13.53
CA LYS A 200 2.51 -27.12 -14.30
C LYS A 200 2.88 -25.66 -14.04
N ILE A 201 3.15 -25.29 -12.79
CA ILE A 201 3.60 -23.94 -12.43
C ILE A 201 4.93 -23.65 -13.13
N LEU A 202 5.88 -24.57 -13.00
CA LEU A 202 7.21 -24.43 -13.60
C LEU A 202 7.15 -24.34 -15.14
N GLN A 203 6.34 -25.17 -15.79
CA GLN A 203 6.19 -25.14 -17.25
C GLN A 203 5.62 -23.82 -17.73
N ARG A 204 4.53 -23.34 -17.10
CA ARG A 204 3.94 -22.03 -17.42
C ARG A 204 4.94 -20.90 -17.27
N MET A 205 5.77 -20.94 -16.23
CA MET A 205 6.82 -19.94 -16.00
C MET A 205 7.92 -19.96 -17.06
N LYS A 206 8.38 -21.16 -17.47
CA LYS A 206 9.35 -21.29 -18.56
C LYS A 206 8.80 -20.81 -19.90
N GLU A 207 7.55 -21.12 -20.22
CA GLU A 207 6.86 -20.63 -21.42
C GLU A 207 6.71 -19.11 -21.40
N ARG A 208 6.29 -18.55 -20.25
CA ARG A 208 6.19 -17.11 -20.04
C ARG A 208 7.53 -16.40 -20.26
N ARG A 209 8.62 -16.90 -19.64
CA ARG A 209 9.97 -16.33 -19.80
C ARG A 209 10.43 -16.32 -21.25
N ARG A 210 10.22 -17.41 -22.00
CA ARG A 210 10.56 -17.48 -23.44
C ARG A 210 9.77 -16.45 -24.26
N ALA A 211 8.48 -16.29 -23.98
CA ALA A 211 7.64 -15.32 -24.68
C ALA A 211 8.02 -13.86 -24.34
N GLU A 212 8.47 -13.60 -23.11
CA GLU A 212 9.00 -12.29 -22.69
C GLU A 212 10.34 -11.98 -23.36
N GLU A 213 11.26 -12.95 -23.45
CA GLU A 213 12.54 -12.81 -24.14
C GLU A 213 12.36 -12.52 -25.64
N GLN A 214 11.43 -13.19 -26.31
CA GLN A 214 11.09 -12.92 -27.72
C GLN A 214 10.57 -11.50 -27.92
N ARG A 215 9.60 -11.07 -27.09
CA ARG A 215 9.06 -9.70 -27.15
C ARG A 215 10.12 -8.65 -26.87
N ALA A 216 11.07 -8.95 -25.97
CA ALA A 216 12.18 -8.05 -25.66
C ALA A 216 13.11 -7.86 -26.86
N GLU A 217 13.43 -8.95 -27.58
CA GLU A 217 14.24 -8.89 -28.80
C GLU A 217 13.52 -8.11 -29.92
N GLU A 218 12.22 -8.32 -30.10
CA GLU A 218 11.39 -7.56 -31.05
C GLU A 218 11.35 -6.07 -30.71
N ARG A 219 11.17 -5.72 -29.42
CA ARG A 219 11.23 -4.33 -28.96
C ARG A 219 12.60 -3.72 -29.27
N MET A 220 13.69 -4.40 -28.94
CA MET A 220 15.04 -3.91 -29.19
C MET A 220 15.27 -3.58 -30.68
N LYS A 221 14.87 -4.49 -31.58
CA LYS A 221 14.96 -4.28 -33.03
C LYS A 221 14.11 -3.08 -33.49
N ARG A 222 12.88 -2.97 -32.99
CA ARG A 222 11.97 -1.85 -33.30
C ARG A 222 12.55 -0.51 -32.85
N MET A 223 13.10 -0.46 -31.64
CA MET A 223 13.70 0.76 -31.07
C MET A 223 14.93 1.22 -31.83
N LYS A 224 15.80 0.27 -32.22
CA LYS A 224 16.98 0.59 -33.03
C LYS A 224 16.58 1.21 -34.37
N LYS A 225 15.62 0.62 -35.07
CA LYS A 225 15.09 1.14 -36.34
C LYS A 225 14.44 2.52 -36.17
N GLN A 226 13.70 2.73 -35.09
CA GLN A 226 13.07 4.02 -34.80
C GLN A 226 14.13 5.11 -34.59
N ARG A 227 15.19 4.81 -33.82
CA ARG A 227 16.30 5.74 -33.55
C ARG A 227 17.06 6.10 -34.83
N GLU A 228 17.36 5.12 -35.67
CA GLU A 228 18.00 5.34 -36.97
C GLU A 228 17.16 6.25 -37.88
N ASN A 229 15.84 6.03 -37.93
CA ASN A 229 14.94 6.88 -38.71
C ASN A 229 14.91 8.33 -38.20
N ILE A 230 14.85 8.54 -36.89
CA ILE A 230 14.90 9.89 -36.30
C ILE A 230 16.21 10.57 -36.68
N ARG A 231 17.34 9.90 -36.47
CA ARG A 231 18.67 10.44 -36.82
C ARG A 231 18.81 10.79 -38.29
N SER A 232 18.24 10.00 -39.20
CA SER A 232 18.27 10.29 -40.64
C SER A 232 17.49 11.55 -41.04
N GLN A 233 16.53 11.97 -40.21
CA GLN A 233 15.70 13.16 -40.42
C GLN A 233 16.23 14.39 -39.67
N MET A 234 17.19 14.21 -38.75
CA MET A 234 17.85 15.31 -38.05
C MET A 234 18.88 15.96 -38.98
N SER A 235 18.89 17.29 -39.05
CA SER A 235 19.98 18.02 -39.70
C SER A 235 21.16 18.19 -38.73
N ASP A 236 22.39 18.30 -39.25
CA ASP A 236 23.62 18.57 -38.47
C ASP A 236 23.52 19.83 -37.56
N ALA A 237 22.51 20.67 -37.79
CA ALA A 237 22.23 21.91 -37.05
C ALA A 237 21.42 21.73 -35.75
N GLN A 238 21.05 20.51 -35.34
CA GLN A 238 20.25 20.27 -34.12
C GLN A 238 21.06 20.00 -32.85
N HIS A 239 22.38 20.19 -32.88
CA HIS A 239 23.21 20.16 -31.68
C HIS A 239 22.87 21.35 -30.78
N LEU A 240 22.18 21.10 -29.67
CA LEU A 240 21.73 22.16 -28.77
C LEU A 240 22.85 22.58 -27.83
N SER A 241 23.31 23.83 -27.94
CA SER A 241 24.30 24.40 -27.03
C SER A 241 23.76 24.65 -25.61
N ASP A 242 22.44 24.67 -25.44
CA ASP A 242 21.74 24.80 -24.16
C ASP A 242 20.65 23.72 -24.01
N LEU A 243 20.67 23.00 -22.90
CA LEU A 243 19.71 21.96 -22.54
C LEU A 243 19.06 22.24 -21.18
N ARG A 244 17.73 22.19 -21.13
CA ARG A 244 16.94 22.42 -19.90
C ARG A 244 16.15 21.17 -19.58
N ILE A 245 16.41 20.59 -18.42
CA ILE A 245 15.91 19.28 -18.01
C ILE A 245 15.18 19.40 -16.68
N VAL A 246 14.00 18.79 -16.55
CA VAL A 246 13.30 18.64 -15.26
C VAL A 246 13.34 17.18 -14.83
N LEU A 247 13.76 16.89 -13.59
CA LEU A 247 13.75 15.56 -13.00
C LEU A 247 12.49 15.41 -12.15
N MET A 248 11.66 14.41 -12.47
CA MET A 248 10.43 14.07 -11.75
C MET A 248 10.42 12.60 -11.34
N GLY A 249 9.69 12.25 -10.29
CA GLY A 249 9.57 10.88 -9.81
C GLY A 249 9.31 10.81 -8.31
N TYR A 250 8.99 9.63 -7.82
CA TYR A 250 8.70 9.41 -6.40
C TYR A 250 9.92 9.69 -5.48
N ARG A 251 9.67 9.85 -4.18
CA ARG A 251 10.70 10.01 -3.14
C ARG A 251 11.62 8.79 -3.13
N GLY A 252 12.93 9.00 -3.12
CA GLY A 252 13.90 7.92 -3.15
C GLY A 252 14.14 7.26 -4.52
N ALA A 253 13.52 7.74 -5.61
CA ALA A 253 13.77 7.24 -6.97
C ALA A 253 15.20 7.51 -7.49
N GLY A 254 15.94 8.41 -6.83
CA GLY A 254 17.32 8.76 -7.19
C GLY A 254 17.48 10.05 -8.01
N LYS A 255 16.51 10.97 -7.96
CA LYS A 255 16.53 12.25 -8.69
C LYS A 255 17.82 13.04 -8.49
N SER A 256 18.18 13.38 -7.25
CA SER A 256 19.38 14.17 -6.93
C SER A 256 20.66 13.47 -7.41
N SER A 257 20.74 12.14 -7.25
CA SER A 257 21.85 11.35 -7.78
C SER A 257 21.93 11.42 -9.30
N SER A 258 20.82 11.27 -10.00
CA SER A 258 20.77 11.39 -11.46
C SER A 258 21.16 12.81 -11.92
N GLY A 259 20.73 13.85 -11.20
CA GLY A 259 21.13 15.23 -11.47
C GLY A 259 22.65 15.45 -11.31
N ASN A 260 23.26 14.84 -10.29
CA ASN A 260 24.72 14.87 -10.09
C ASN A 260 25.46 14.10 -11.19
N THR A 261 24.96 12.93 -11.59
CA THR A 261 25.54 12.14 -12.69
C THR A 261 25.44 12.92 -14.02
N ILE A 262 24.28 13.51 -14.33
CA ILE A 262 24.08 14.33 -15.55
C ILE A 262 25.03 15.53 -15.59
N LEU A 263 25.29 16.18 -14.45
CA LEU A 263 26.17 17.35 -14.38
C LEU A 263 27.66 16.98 -14.22
N GLY A 264 28.00 15.70 -14.08
CA GLY A 264 29.36 15.19 -13.89
C GLY A 264 30.01 15.55 -12.55
N ARG A 265 29.25 16.09 -11.58
CA ARG A 265 29.76 16.54 -10.27
C ARG A 265 28.64 16.70 -9.25
N GLU A 266 29.00 16.71 -7.97
CA GLU A 266 28.06 16.86 -6.86
C GLU A 266 27.59 18.32 -6.73
N LYS A 267 26.40 18.62 -7.27
CA LYS A 267 25.74 19.93 -7.19
C LYS A 267 24.39 19.90 -6.48
N PHE A 268 23.72 18.76 -6.50
CA PHE A 268 22.51 18.48 -5.74
C PHE A 268 22.88 17.84 -4.41
N ASP A 269 22.34 18.37 -3.31
CA ASP A 269 22.41 17.72 -2.02
C ASP A 269 21.57 16.43 -2.09
N LEU A 270 22.05 15.34 -1.49
CA LEU A 270 21.28 14.11 -1.37
C LEU A 270 20.16 14.23 -0.33
N LYS A 271 20.15 15.32 0.45
CA LYS A 271 19.03 15.68 1.32
C LYS A 271 17.79 16.02 0.50
N ARG A 272 16.64 15.56 0.99
CA ARG A 272 15.32 15.84 0.40
C ARG A 272 15.01 17.35 0.53
N SER A 273 14.39 17.94 -0.49
CA SER A 273 13.78 19.28 -0.45
C SER A 273 12.31 19.21 -0.88
N ALA A 274 11.46 20.02 -0.26
CA ALA A 274 10.07 20.20 -0.65
C ALA A 274 9.93 21.15 -1.83
N GLN A 275 10.97 21.92 -2.15
CA GLN A 275 10.99 22.90 -3.23
C GLN A 275 11.79 22.41 -4.44
N CYS A 276 11.51 22.97 -5.60
CA CYS A 276 12.30 22.70 -6.78
C CYS A 276 13.72 23.29 -6.68
N VAL A 277 14.74 22.47 -6.96
CA VAL A 277 16.14 22.88 -6.91
C VAL A 277 16.70 23.05 -8.32
N ARG A 278 17.18 24.25 -8.65
CA ARG A 278 17.85 24.54 -9.94
C ARG A 278 19.37 24.45 -9.82
N ARG A 279 20.00 23.71 -10.72
CA ARG A 279 21.46 23.68 -10.92
C ARG A 279 21.79 23.77 -12.41
N HIS A 280 23.00 24.18 -12.72
CA HIS A 280 23.50 24.23 -14.10
C HIS A 280 24.97 23.80 -14.17
N GLY A 281 25.44 23.42 -15.34
CA GLY A 281 26.84 23.09 -15.59
C GLY A 281 27.12 22.86 -17.07
N GLU A 282 28.38 22.88 -17.45
CA GLU A 282 28.83 22.53 -18.79
C GLU A 282 29.20 21.04 -18.84
N VAL A 283 28.65 20.30 -19.79
CA VAL A 283 28.85 18.85 -19.97
C VAL A 283 28.82 18.55 -21.45
N ALA A 284 29.85 17.87 -21.97
CA ALA A 284 29.97 17.54 -23.40
C ALA A 284 29.70 18.76 -24.32
N ASP A 285 30.33 19.90 -24.03
CA ASP A 285 30.22 21.18 -24.76
C ASP A 285 28.80 21.78 -24.80
N ARG A 286 27.95 21.43 -23.83
CA ARG A 286 26.57 21.93 -23.70
C ARG A 286 26.36 22.59 -22.34
N HIS A 287 25.63 23.69 -22.31
CA HIS A 287 25.12 24.29 -21.09
C HIS A 287 23.88 23.51 -20.64
N ILE A 288 23.98 22.76 -19.55
CA ILE A 288 22.87 21.98 -19.02
C ILE A 288 22.31 22.67 -17.78
N THR A 289 21.03 22.99 -17.80
CA THR A 289 20.24 23.35 -16.61
C THR A 289 19.38 22.17 -16.20
N VAL A 290 19.50 21.76 -14.94
CA VAL A 290 18.71 20.68 -14.35
C VAL A 290 17.86 21.26 -13.21
N ILE A 291 16.55 21.00 -13.27
CA ILE A 291 15.60 21.29 -12.20
C ILE A 291 15.23 19.96 -11.55
N GLU A 292 15.50 19.81 -10.27
CA GLU A 292 14.96 18.71 -9.47
C GLU A 292 13.62 19.13 -8.89
N ALA A 293 12.52 18.48 -9.30
CA ALA A 293 11.22 18.63 -8.67
C ALA A 293 11.13 17.78 -7.40
N PRO A 294 10.33 18.18 -6.38
CA PRO A 294 10.13 17.36 -5.19
C PRO A 294 9.49 16.01 -5.53
N GLY A 295 9.82 15.00 -4.71
CA GLY A 295 9.27 13.66 -4.88
C GLY A 295 7.90 13.46 -4.23
N TRP A 296 6.98 12.82 -4.94
CA TRP A 296 5.74 12.29 -4.37
C TRP A 296 5.96 10.92 -3.69
N ARG A 297 5.04 10.52 -2.83
CA ARG A 297 5.10 9.20 -2.20
C ARG A 297 4.72 8.12 -3.22
N ILE A 298 5.43 6.99 -3.20
CA ILE A 298 5.11 5.86 -4.07
C ILE A 298 3.69 5.34 -3.74
N ASN A 299 2.92 4.97 -4.78
CA ASN A 299 1.55 4.47 -4.68
C ASN A 299 0.50 5.42 -4.09
N VAL A 300 0.82 6.70 -3.88
CA VAL A 300 -0.16 7.70 -3.44
C VAL A 300 -0.64 8.47 -4.66
N PRO A 301 -1.96 8.53 -4.93
CA PRO A 301 -2.50 9.30 -6.05
C PRO A 301 -2.35 10.80 -5.81
N VAL A 302 -2.51 11.60 -6.86
CA VAL A 302 -2.28 13.04 -6.77
C VAL A 302 -3.30 13.73 -5.84
N GLU A 303 -4.53 13.23 -5.79
CA GLU A 303 -5.61 13.78 -4.97
C GLU A 303 -5.32 13.69 -3.47
N GLU A 304 -4.56 12.68 -3.04
CA GLU A 304 -4.13 12.48 -1.66
C GLU A 304 -2.80 13.18 -1.34
N SER A 305 -2.11 13.70 -2.34
CA SER A 305 -0.85 14.42 -2.15
C SER A 305 -1.09 15.83 -1.60
N PRO A 306 -0.21 16.33 -0.71
CA PRO A 306 -0.30 17.69 -0.17
C PRO A 306 -0.36 18.76 -1.27
N GLU A 307 -1.12 19.84 -1.05
CA GLU A 307 -1.32 20.85 -2.10
C GLU A 307 0.00 21.54 -2.49
N ILE A 308 0.89 21.78 -1.53
CA ILE A 308 2.21 22.37 -1.79
C ILE A 308 3.05 21.53 -2.76
N LEU A 309 2.95 20.19 -2.68
CA LEU A 309 3.65 19.29 -3.60
C LEU A 309 3.11 19.44 -5.03
N LYS A 310 1.79 19.53 -5.19
CA LYS A 310 1.16 19.75 -6.51
C LYS A 310 1.60 21.08 -7.10
N GLN A 311 1.62 22.14 -6.29
CA GLN A 311 2.09 23.46 -6.70
C GLN A 311 3.56 23.43 -7.16
N GLU A 312 4.44 22.76 -6.41
CA GLU A 312 5.85 22.65 -6.77
C GLU A 312 6.08 21.85 -8.06
N ILE A 313 5.35 20.75 -8.25
CA ILE A 313 5.38 19.99 -9.52
C ILE A 313 4.99 20.90 -10.68
N LEU A 314 3.91 21.67 -10.55
CA LEU A 314 3.47 22.63 -11.57
C LEU A 314 4.49 23.75 -11.83
N LEU A 315 5.11 24.28 -10.77
CA LEU A 315 6.07 25.38 -10.89
C LEU A 315 7.42 24.93 -11.45
N SER A 316 7.78 23.64 -11.33
CA SER A 316 9.07 23.09 -11.77
C SER A 316 9.43 23.45 -13.22
N VAL A 317 8.48 23.36 -14.15
CA VAL A 317 8.69 23.66 -15.57
C VAL A 317 8.96 25.15 -15.83
N SER A 318 8.46 26.02 -14.95
CA SER A 318 8.63 27.47 -15.09
C SER A 318 9.99 27.98 -14.62
N LEU A 319 10.76 27.15 -13.92
CA LEU A 319 12.08 27.51 -13.38
C LEU A 319 13.20 27.45 -14.44
N CYS A 320 12.86 27.06 -15.67
CA CYS A 320 13.77 26.98 -16.81
C CYS A 320 13.20 27.65 -18.08
N PRO A 321 13.05 28.99 -18.12
CA PRO A 321 12.48 29.70 -19.28
C PRO A 321 13.28 29.45 -20.58
N PRO A 322 12.61 29.34 -21.74
CA PRO A 322 11.16 29.42 -21.95
C PRO A 322 10.38 28.14 -21.52
N GLY A 323 11.08 27.03 -21.29
CA GLY A 323 10.56 25.78 -20.73
C GLY A 323 11.57 24.63 -20.93
N PRO A 324 11.33 23.43 -20.36
CA PRO A 324 12.27 22.33 -20.45
C PRO A 324 12.26 21.65 -21.83
N HIS A 325 13.43 21.24 -22.31
CA HIS A 325 13.60 20.41 -23.50
C HIS A 325 13.17 18.97 -23.23
N ALA A 326 13.40 18.45 -22.02
CA ALA A 326 12.97 17.13 -21.61
C ALA A 326 12.56 17.08 -20.13
N VAL A 327 11.59 16.22 -19.82
CA VAL A 327 11.24 15.81 -18.47
C VAL A 327 11.75 14.38 -18.28
N LEU A 328 12.68 14.16 -17.35
CA LEU A 328 13.16 12.83 -17.03
C LEU A 328 12.33 12.27 -15.87
N LEU A 329 11.51 11.26 -16.17
CA LEU A 329 10.74 10.54 -15.18
C LEU A 329 11.61 9.41 -14.60
N ILE A 330 12.02 9.58 -13.35
CA ILE A 330 12.94 8.68 -12.65
C ILE A 330 12.18 7.47 -12.08
N ILE A 331 12.57 6.28 -12.49
CA ILE A 331 12.02 5.00 -12.01
C ILE A 331 13.18 4.07 -11.65
N ARG A 332 13.10 3.39 -10.52
CA ARG A 332 14.12 2.40 -10.16
C ARG A 332 13.79 1.05 -10.80
N VAL A 333 14.80 0.38 -11.37
CA VAL A 333 14.64 -0.95 -11.97
C VAL A 333 14.53 -2.07 -10.93
N ASP A 334 14.92 -1.79 -9.68
CA ASP A 334 14.91 -2.75 -8.58
C ASP A 334 13.65 -2.68 -7.72
N ASP A 335 12.69 -1.84 -8.10
CA ASP A 335 11.33 -1.78 -7.54
C ASP A 335 10.33 -2.37 -8.54
N GLY A 336 9.35 -3.15 -8.08
CA GLY A 336 8.26 -3.62 -8.93
C GLY A 336 7.35 -2.47 -9.39
N PHE A 337 6.92 -2.48 -10.66
CA PHE A 337 6.08 -1.43 -11.23
C PHE A 337 4.66 -1.95 -11.49
N LYS A 338 3.71 -1.58 -10.62
CA LYS A 338 2.32 -2.06 -10.66
C LYS A 338 1.32 -0.95 -10.95
N GLU A 339 0.05 -1.32 -11.13
CA GLU A 339 -1.05 -0.40 -11.43
C GLU A 339 -1.13 0.81 -10.49
N THR A 340 -0.87 0.61 -9.19
CA THR A 340 -0.85 1.69 -8.19
C THR A 340 0.25 2.70 -8.44
N VAL A 341 1.48 2.24 -8.76
CA VAL A 341 2.60 3.11 -9.17
C VAL A 341 2.26 3.82 -10.48
N ARG A 342 1.68 3.09 -11.45
CA ARG A 342 1.29 3.64 -12.77
C ARG A 342 0.28 4.77 -12.63
N LYS A 343 -0.80 4.57 -11.86
CA LYS A 343 -1.83 5.57 -11.59
C LYS A 343 -1.21 6.80 -10.92
N ALA A 344 -0.42 6.61 -9.85
CA ALA A 344 0.26 7.72 -9.20
C ALA A 344 1.17 8.50 -10.17
N VAL A 345 1.99 7.83 -10.98
CA VAL A 345 2.83 8.48 -12.00
C VAL A 345 1.99 9.26 -13.00
N GLN A 346 0.92 8.65 -13.51
CA GLN A 346 0.02 9.28 -14.46
C GLN A 346 -0.57 10.57 -13.89
N ASP A 347 -1.22 10.48 -12.72
CA ASP A 347 -1.96 11.59 -12.13
C ASP A 347 -1.03 12.78 -11.78
N HIS A 348 0.20 12.50 -11.34
CA HIS A 348 1.19 13.54 -11.03
C HIS A 348 1.75 14.24 -12.28
N LEU A 349 1.99 13.50 -13.38
CA LEU A 349 2.44 14.11 -14.64
C LEU A 349 1.31 14.87 -15.32
N ASP A 350 0.08 14.36 -15.25
CA ASP A 350 -1.11 14.96 -15.86
C ASP A 350 -1.46 16.33 -15.25
N LEU A 351 -0.94 16.67 -14.05
CA LEU A 351 -0.97 18.05 -13.53
C LEU A 351 -0.38 19.06 -14.53
N LEU A 352 0.70 18.71 -15.22
CA LEU A 352 1.38 19.62 -16.14
C LEU A 352 0.61 19.85 -17.45
N SER A 353 -0.05 18.79 -17.93
CA SER A 353 -0.91 18.65 -19.11
C SER A 353 -0.58 17.36 -19.87
N GLU A 354 -1.53 16.86 -20.67
CA GLU A 354 -1.30 15.67 -21.53
C GLU A 354 -0.14 15.85 -22.54
N ARG A 355 0.29 17.10 -22.81
CA ARG A 355 1.43 17.37 -23.68
C ARG A 355 2.77 17.05 -23.03
N VAL A 356 2.86 16.91 -21.71
CA VAL A 356 4.15 16.62 -21.05
C VAL A 356 4.71 15.28 -21.50
N TRP A 357 3.84 14.32 -21.81
CA TRP A 357 4.24 12.99 -22.24
C TRP A 357 5.09 13.04 -23.51
N SER A 358 4.85 13.97 -24.45
CA SER A 358 5.67 14.13 -25.65
C SER A 358 7.08 14.66 -25.38
N HIS A 359 7.36 15.18 -24.18
CA HIS A 359 8.67 15.64 -23.74
C HIS A 359 9.28 14.75 -22.65
N THR A 360 8.60 13.68 -22.26
CA THR A 360 9.02 12.80 -21.17
C THR A 360 9.87 11.63 -21.65
N ILE A 361 10.99 11.39 -20.97
CA ILE A 361 11.85 10.21 -21.13
C ILE A 361 11.88 9.47 -19.79
N VAL A 362 11.64 8.16 -19.80
CA VAL A 362 11.77 7.33 -18.58
C VAL A 362 13.25 7.07 -18.31
N LEU A 363 13.76 7.57 -17.19
CA LEU A 363 15.13 7.35 -16.75
C LEU A 363 15.15 6.27 -15.66
N PHE A 364 15.59 5.08 -16.06
CA PHE A 364 15.77 3.94 -15.18
C PHE A 364 17.04 4.11 -14.34
N THR A 365 16.91 4.23 -13.02
CA THR A 365 18.05 4.29 -12.09
C THR A 365 18.37 2.90 -11.53
N ARG A 366 19.56 2.79 -10.93
CA ARG A 366 20.13 1.52 -10.45
C ARG A 366 20.30 0.50 -11.58
N GLY A 367 20.78 0.95 -12.74
CA GLY A 367 21.08 0.05 -13.87
C GLY A 367 22.03 -1.10 -13.51
N ASP A 368 22.88 -0.94 -12.49
CA ASP A 368 23.71 -1.99 -11.90
C ASP A 368 22.90 -3.17 -11.32
N SER A 369 21.63 -2.96 -10.98
CA SER A 369 20.73 -4.00 -10.50
C SER A 369 20.17 -4.90 -11.60
N LEU A 370 20.29 -4.51 -12.88
CA LEU A 370 19.91 -5.37 -14.01
C LEU A 370 20.93 -6.49 -14.24
N LEU A 371 22.22 -6.23 -13.97
CA LEU A 371 23.33 -7.17 -14.18
C LEU A 371 23.30 -7.71 -15.62
N ASP A 372 23.13 -9.02 -15.83
CA ASP A 372 23.07 -9.64 -17.17
C ASP A 372 21.70 -9.51 -17.86
N THR A 373 20.75 -8.84 -17.24
CA THR A 373 19.42 -8.61 -17.78
C THR A 373 19.42 -7.37 -18.68
N SER A 374 18.93 -7.49 -19.92
CA SER A 374 18.67 -6.28 -20.72
C SER A 374 17.47 -5.52 -20.18
N ILE A 375 17.45 -4.20 -20.38
CA ILE A 375 16.32 -3.36 -19.96
C ILE A 375 15.03 -3.77 -20.68
N GLU A 376 15.10 -4.18 -21.94
CA GLU A 376 13.94 -4.66 -22.70
C GLU A 376 13.32 -5.91 -22.08
N GLN A 377 14.16 -6.84 -21.59
CA GLN A 377 13.67 -8.02 -20.89
C GLN A 377 13.04 -7.65 -19.54
N HIS A 378 13.61 -6.69 -18.80
CA HIS A 378 13.01 -6.19 -17.57
C HIS A 378 11.61 -5.60 -17.84
N ILE A 379 11.49 -4.73 -18.86
CA ILE A 379 10.22 -4.11 -19.24
C ILE A 379 9.17 -5.16 -19.64
N GLU A 380 9.55 -6.16 -20.45
CA GLU A 380 8.61 -7.21 -20.84
C GLU A 380 8.17 -8.09 -19.67
N SER A 381 9.08 -8.35 -18.72
CA SER A 381 8.78 -9.17 -17.54
C SER A 381 7.90 -8.47 -16.50
N GLU A 382 8.06 -7.16 -16.28
CA GLU A 382 7.29 -6.41 -15.27
C GLU A 382 5.79 -6.37 -15.57
N GLY A 383 5.43 -6.40 -16.85
CA GLY A 383 4.05 -6.52 -17.31
C GLY A 383 3.47 -5.22 -17.89
N GLN A 384 2.14 -5.20 -18.01
CA GLN A 384 1.43 -4.22 -18.85
C GLN A 384 1.51 -2.79 -18.34
N ASP A 385 1.62 -2.57 -17.03
CA ASP A 385 1.65 -1.23 -16.45
C ASP A 385 2.92 -0.45 -16.83
N LEU A 386 4.10 -1.10 -16.76
CA LEU A 386 5.36 -0.48 -17.18
C LEU A 386 5.42 -0.30 -18.70
N GLN A 387 4.90 -1.27 -19.45
CA GLN A 387 4.79 -1.17 -20.90
C GLN A 387 3.89 0.00 -21.33
N TRP A 388 2.76 0.17 -20.67
CA TRP A 388 1.85 1.30 -20.90
C TRP A 388 2.56 2.64 -20.67
N LEU A 389 3.35 2.76 -19.60
CA LEU A 389 4.09 3.99 -19.31
C LEU A 389 5.06 4.32 -20.45
N LEU A 390 5.81 3.32 -20.92
CA LEU A 390 6.77 3.51 -21.99
C LEU A 390 6.08 3.84 -23.31
N ASP A 391 4.97 3.18 -23.64
CA ASP A 391 4.17 3.49 -24.81
C ASP A 391 3.61 4.93 -24.75
N LYS A 392 3.16 5.38 -23.57
CA LYS A 392 2.76 6.77 -23.32
C LYS A 392 3.90 7.76 -23.54
N CYS A 393 5.12 7.40 -23.15
CA CYS A 393 6.32 8.18 -23.43
C CYS A 393 6.86 7.96 -24.86
N GLY A 394 6.15 7.30 -25.79
CA GLY A 394 6.63 7.07 -27.15
C GLY A 394 7.86 6.15 -27.23
N ASN A 395 7.95 5.21 -26.28
CA ASN A 395 9.06 4.29 -26.04
C ASN A 395 10.43 4.96 -25.79
N ARG A 396 10.45 6.17 -25.22
CA ARG A 396 11.69 6.85 -24.85
C ARG A 396 12.11 6.48 -23.42
N TYR A 397 13.24 5.80 -23.31
CA TYR A 397 13.85 5.48 -22.03
C TYR A 397 15.38 5.43 -22.10
N HIS A 398 16.02 5.57 -20.94
CA HIS A 398 17.46 5.45 -20.78
C HIS A 398 17.76 4.80 -19.42
N VAL A 399 18.85 4.02 -19.34
CA VAL A 399 19.28 3.36 -18.10
C VAL A 399 20.52 4.06 -17.59
N LEU A 400 20.49 4.50 -16.34
CA LEU A 400 21.56 5.22 -15.70
C LEU A 400 22.12 4.41 -14.52
N ASN A 401 23.43 4.15 -14.56
CA ASN A 401 24.14 3.58 -13.43
C ASN A 401 24.80 4.69 -12.60
N ASN A 402 24.08 5.15 -11.57
CA ASN A 402 24.56 6.21 -10.68
C ASN A 402 25.82 5.87 -9.87
N HIS A 403 26.24 4.58 -9.84
CA HIS A 403 27.48 4.15 -9.19
C HIS A 403 28.73 4.31 -10.09
N ASN A 404 28.55 4.45 -11.41
CA ASN A 404 29.65 4.62 -12.37
C ASN A 404 29.63 6.02 -12.98
N ARG A 405 29.85 7.05 -12.16
CA ARG A 405 29.81 8.46 -12.59
C ARG A 405 30.90 8.86 -13.58
N SER A 406 31.95 8.04 -13.73
CA SER A 406 33.03 8.26 -14.70
C SER A 406 32.69 7.80 -16.12
N ASP A 407 31.55 7.13 -16.31
CA ASP A 407 31.12 6.68 -17.63
C ASP A 407 30.37 7.78 -18.39
N ASP A 408 31.14 8.66 -19.00
CA ASP A 408 30.62 9.77 -19.82
C ASP A 408 29.79 9.29 -21.02
N THR A 409 29.89 8.01 -21.41
CA THR A 409 29.12 7.45 -22.53
C THR A 409 27.63 7.41 -22.23
N GLN A 410 27.24 7.06 -21.00
CA GLN A 410 25.83 7.03 -20.57
C GLN A 410 25.20 8.42 -20.69
N ILE A 411 25.92 9.44 -20.23
CA ILE A 411 25.45 10.82 -20.30
C ILE A 411 25.37 11.30 -21.74
N LYS A 412 26.39 11.04 -22.56
CA LYS A 412 26.37 11.39 -23.98
C LYS A 412 25.16 10.77 -24.69
N GLU A 413 24.90 9.48 -24.47
CA GLU A 413 23.73 8.81 -25.03
C GLU A 413 22.40 9.37 -24.53
N LEU A 414 22.32 9.78 -23.25
CA LEU A 414 21.13 10.43 -22.70
C LEU A 414 20.90 11.80 -23.37
N LEU A 415 21.94 12.61 -23.55
CA LEU A 415 21.84 13.92 -24.21
C LEU A 415 21.43 13.78 -25.67
N GLU A 416 21.96 12.79 -26.39
CA GLU A 416 21.51 12.46 -27.75
C GLU A 416 20.01 12.08 -27.78
N LYS A 417 19.53 11.28 -26.81
CA LYS A 417 18.09 10.93 -26.70
C LYS A 417 17.21 12.14 -26.37
N ILE A 418 17.74 13.13 -25.65
CA ILE A 418 17.06 14.40 -25.39
C ILE A 418 16.97 15.24 -26.68
N GLU A 419 18.05 15.32 -27.45
CA GLU A 419 18.05 16.02 -28.75
C GLU A 419 17.09 15.33 -29.74
N GLU A 420 17.09 13.99 -29.80
CA GLU A 420 16.12 13.19 -30.56
C GLU A 420 14.67 13.51 -30.13
N THR A 421 14.42 13.69 -28.83
CA THR A 421 13.12 14.10 -28.29
C THR A 421 12.73 15.51 -28.74
N VAL A 422 13.67 16.46 -28.71
CA VAL A 422 13.41 17.84 -29.16
C VAL A 422 13.13 17.87 -30.67
N ALA A 423 13.86 17.08 -31.47
CA ALA A 423 13.64 16.94 -32.90
C ALA A 423 12.24 16.41 -33.22
N GLN A 424 11.79 15.37 -32.52
CA GLN A 424 10.43 14.83 -32.64
C GLN A 424 9.35 15.87 -32.29
N ASN A 425 9.67 16.81 -31.41
CA ASN A 425 8.80 17.94 -31.04
C ASN A 425 9.01 19.18 -31.90
N LYS A 426 9.60 19.04 -33.10
CA LYS A 426 9.84 20.14 -34.07
C LYS A 426 10.70 21.27 -33.50
N GLY A 427 11.62 20.96 -32.58
CA GLY A 427 12.46 21.95 -31.92
C GLY A 427 11.80 22.66 -30.74
N HIS A 428 10.55 22.33 -30.39
CA HIS A 428 9.84 22.99 -29.30
C HIS A 428 10.17 22.38 -27.93
N HIS A 429 10.43 23.24 -26.95
CA HIS A 429 10.42 22.89 -25.54
C HIS A 429 8.98 22.71 -25.05
N PHE A 430 8.82 22.10 -23.88
CA PHE A 430 7.53 22.01 -23.21
C PHE A 430 7.11 23.39 -22.69
N GLU A 431 5.96 23.90 -23.14
CA GLU A 431 5.36 25.15 -22.66
C GLU A 431 4.04 24.83 -21.95
N MET A 432 3.93 25.29 -20.71
CA MET A 432 2.70 25.23 -19.92
C MET A 432 1.82 26.44 -20.22
N ASP A 433 0.50 26.30 -20.04
CA ASP A 433 -0.43 27.43 -20.18
C ASP A 433 -0.02 28.58 -19.25
N ARG A 434 0.27 29.74 -19.86
CA ARG A 434 0.76 30.92 -19.14
C ARG A 434 -0.24 31.46 -18.12
N LYS A 435 -1.55 31.32 -18.35
CA LYS A 435 -2.58 31.77 -17.41
C LYS A 435 -2.58 30.90 -16.16
N ILE A 436 -2.60 29.58 -16.34
CA ILE A 436 -2.53 28.61 -15.23
C ILE A 436 -1.26 28.86 -14.41
N LEU A 437 -0.12 29.03 -15.09
CA LEU A 437 1.15 29.27 -14.41
C LEU A 437 1.18 30.60 -13.64
N GLN A 438 0.60 31.67 -14.20
CA GLN A 438 0.54 32.98 -13.55
C GLN A 438 -0.38 32.93 -12.32
N GLU A 439 -1.57 32.34 -12.44
CA GLU A 439 -2.51 32.14 -11.33
C GLU A 439 -1.86 31.35 -10.19
N MET A 440 -1.11 30.29 -10.50
CA MET A 440 -0.42 29.49 -9.49
C MET A 440 0.73 30.25 -8.80
N LYS A 441 1.49 31.08 -9.53
CA LYS A 441 2.53 31.94 -8.95
C LYS A 441 1.94 32.99 -8.01
N GLU A 442 0.83 33.61 -8.41
CA GLU A 442 0.12 34.59 -7.59
C GLU A 442 -0.47 33.96 -6.33
N ARG A 443 -1.12 32.79 -6.49
CA ARG A 443 -1.65 31.99 -5.38
C ARG A 443 -0.57 31.65 -4.37
N ARG A 444 0.58 31.13 -4.82
CA ARG A 444 1.71 30.79 -3.94
C ARG A 444 2.24 31.98 -3.17
N ARG A 445 2.42 33.14 -3.82
CA ARG A 445 2.87 34.37 -3.14
C ARG A 445 1.88 34.82 -2.06
N ALA A 446 0.58 34.77 -2.35
CA ALA A 446 -0.46 35.12 -1.39
C ALA A 446 -0.55 34.13 -0.22
N GLU A 447 -0.27 32.84 -0.45
CA GLU A 447 -0.17 31.82 0.60
C GLU A 447 1.06 32.04 1.49
N GLU A 448 2.23 32.36 0.90
CA GLU A 448 3.45 32.70 1.64
C GLU A 448 3.27 33.94 2.53
N GLU A 449 2.64 34.99 2.02
CA GLU A 449 2.33 36.21 2.79
C GLU A 449 1.40 35.91 3.98
N ARG A 450 0.31 35.16 3.74
CA ARG A 450 -0.61 34.73 4.80
C ARG A 450 0.07 33.84 5.84
N ALA A 451 1.01 32.99 5.42
CA ALA A 451 1.78 32.14 6.33
C ALA A 451 2.68 32.98 7.25
N GLU A 452 3.34 34.01 6.72
CA GLU A 452 4.12 34.95 7.53
C GLU A 452 3.25 35.71 8.53
N GLU A 453 2.09 36.19 8.11
CA GLU A 453 1.14 36.89 8.97
C GLU A 453 0.64 35.96 10.10
N ARG A 454 0.27 34.72 9.77
CA ARG A 454 -0.10 33.69 10.73
C ARG A 454 1.03 33.47 11.74
N MET A 455 2.27 33.30 11.29
CA MET A 455 3.41 33.11 12.18
C MET A 455 3.62 34.30 13.14
N LYS A 456 3.52 35.54 12.62
CA LYS A 456 3.63 36.77 13.44
C LYS A 456 2.51 36.84 14.48
N ARG A 457 1.26 36.52 14.10
CA ARG A 457 0.10 36.48 14.99
C ARG A 457 0.27 35.46 16.11
N MET A 458 0.71 34.24 15.77
CA MET A 458 0.94 33.16 16.74
C MET A 458 2.03 33.51 17.74
N LYS A 459 3.17 34.08 17.28
CA LYS A 459 4.24 34.53 18.17
C LYS A 459 3.76 35.61 19.15
N LYS A 460 2.94 36.56 18.68
CA LYS A 460 2.35 37.61 19.53
C LYS A 460 1.38 37.02 20.56
N GLN A 461 0.51 36.10 20.14
CA GLN A 461 -0.44 35.42 21.02
C GLN A 461 0.29 34.63 22.12
N ARG A 462 1.30 33.83 21.76
CA ARG A 462 2.11 33.07 22.73
C ARG A 462 2.79 33.98 23.75
N LYS A 463 3.37 35.11 23.30
CA LYS A 463 3.98 36.10 24.21
C LYS A 463 2.98 36.70 25.18
N ASN A 464 1.76 37.01 24.71
CA ASN A 464 0.70 37.55 25.57
C ASN A 464 0.26 36.54 26.63
N ILE A 465 0.02 35.28 26.26
CA ILE A 465 -0.36 34.21 27.20
C ILE A 465 0.72 34.06 28.27
N ARG A 466 1.99 33.95 27.87
CA ARG A 466 3.12 33.84 28.80
C ARG A 466 3.25 35.04 29.74
N SER A 467 2.93 36.25 29.29
CA SER A 467 2.96 37.43 30.16
C SER A 467 1.85 37.48 31.20
N GLN A 468 0.72 36.83 30.91
CA GLN A 468 -0.43 36.72 31.83
C GLN A 468 -0.27 35.56 32.82
N MET A 469 0.61 34.60 32.52
CA MET A 469 0.99 33.53 33.45
C MET A 469 1.93 34.10 34.53
N SER A 470 1.38 34.49 35.69
CA SER A 470 2.15 34.98 36.84
C SER A 470 2.97 33.84 37.47
N GLY A 471 4.24 33.70 37.08
CA GLY A 471 5.14 32.66 37.60
C GLY A 471 4.59 31.24 37.40
N ALA A 472 4.83 30.66 36.23
CA ALA A 472 4.27 29.37 35.83
C ALA A 472 4.31 28.31 36.97
N GLN A 473 3.14 27.90 37.45
CA GLN A 473 2.99 26.61 38.09
C GLN A 473 3.24 25.57 37.00
N HIS A 474 4.50 25.14 36.88
CA HIS A 474 4.87 24.00 36.06
C HIS A 474 4.04 22.81 36.51
N LEU A 475 3.23 22.24 35.62
CA LEU A 475 2.36 21.13 35.99
C LEU A 475 3.24 19.90 36.19
N SER A 476 3.35 19.44 37.44
CA SER A 476 4.10 18.23 37.80
C SER A 476 3.42 16.94 37.29
N ASP A 477 2.13 17.03 36.96
CA ASP A 477 1.33 15.97 36.36
C ASP A 477 0.56 16.48 35.13
N LEU A 478 0.68 15.78 34.00
CA LEU A 478 0.02 16.06 32.74
C LEU A 478 -0.76 14.83 32.26
N ARG A 479 -1.94 15.06 31.69
CA ARG A 479 -2.89 14.02 31.28
C ARG A 479 -3.36 14.36 29.88
N ILE A 480 -3.06 13.50 28.93
CA ILE A 480 -3.16 13.77 27.51
C ILE A 480 -3.99 12.65 26.86
N VAL A 481 -4.95 13.01 26.01
CA VAL A 481 -5.70 12.05 25.19
C VAL A 481 -5.30 12.25 23.73
N LEU A 482 -4.90 11.18 23.04
CA LEU A 482 -4.57 11.17 21.62
C LEU A 482 -5.80 10.70 20.83
N MET A 483 -6.25 11.51 19.87
CA MET A 483 -7.38 11.22 18.99
C MET A 483 -7.00 11.42 17.53
N GLY A 484 -7.66 10.71 16.61
CA GLY A 484 -7.43 10.84 15.18
C GLY A 484 -7.71 9.55 14.43
N TYR A 485 -7.71 9.63 13.10
CA TYR A 485 -8.05 8.49 12.25
C TYR A 485 -7.06 7.30 12.37
N LYS A 486 -7.47 6.12 11.87
CA LYS A 486 -6.66 4.89 11.82
C LYS A 486 -5.42 5.14 10.94
N GLY A 487 -4.22 4.92 11.48
CA GLY A 487 -2.97 5.17 10.75
C GLY A 487 -2.49 6.62 10.72
N ALA A 488 -3.09 7.52 11.52
CA ALA A 488 -2.61 8.90 11.70
C ALA A 488 -1.26 8.99 12.46
N GLY A 489 -0.83 7.90 13.11
CA GLY A 489 0.42 7.85 13.89
C GLY A 489 0.23 8.16 15.38
N LYS A 490 -0.93 7.85 15.96
CA LYS A 490 -1.25 8.04 17.39
C LYS A 490 -0.25 7.32 18.31
N SER A 491 -0.11 6.00 18.18
CA SER A 491 0.84 5.20 18.99
C SER A 491 2.28 5.70 18.87
N SER A 492 2.70 6.05 17.64
CA SER A 492 4.02 6.64 17.39
C SER A 492 4.21 8.00 18.08
N ALA A 493 3.18 8.86 18.08
CA ALA A 493 3.19 10.11 18.83
C ALA A 493 3.22 9.87 20.33
N GLY A 494 2.44 8.91 20.85
CA GLY A 494 2.44 8.52 22.26
C GLY A 494 3.81 8.04 22.74
N ASN A 495 4.46 7.18 21.97
CA ASN A 495 5.83 6.70 22.24
C ASN A 495 6.85 7.84 22.22
N THR A 496 6.68 8.80 21.31
CA THR A 496 7.57 9.97 21.24
C THR A 496 7.35 10.90 22.43
N ILE A 497 6.09 11.12 22.86
CA ILE A 497 5.76 11.92 24.05
C ILE A 497 6.30 11.28 25.33
N LEU A 498 6.22 9.96 25.46
CA LEU A 498 6.75 9.22 26.62
C LEU A 498 8.26 8.91 26.52
N SER A 499 8.89 9.23 25.39
CA SER A 499 10.30 8.92 25.10
C SER A 499 10.67 7.43 25.23
N ARG A 500 9.70 6.52 25.05
CA ARG A 500 9.80 5.06 25.24
C ARG A 500 8.83 4.32 24.33
N GLU A 501 9.09 3.04 24.06
CA GLU A 501 8.19 2.17 23.29
C GLU A 501 7.16 1.51 24.21
N GLU A 502 6.08 2.23 24.51
CA GLU A 502 5.05 1.82 25.48
C GLU A 502 3.71 1.45 24.81
N PHE A 503 3.45 2.04 23.64
CA PHE A 503 2.30 1.76 22.79
C PHE A 503 2.71 0.83 21.66
N ASP A 504 2.03 -0.31 21.55
CA ASP A 504 2.16 -1.21 20.40
C ASP A 504 1.68 -0.50 19.14
N LEU A 505 2.38 -0.70 18.01
CA LEU A 505 1.95 -0.19 16.71
C LEU A 505 0.74 -0.95 16.13
N LYS A 506 0.29 -2.00 16.83
CA LYS A 506 -0.90 -2.78 16.48
C LYS A 506 -2.16 -1.95 16.73
N ARG A 507 -3.21 -2.24 15.96
CA ARG A 507 -4.50 -1.54 16.08
C ARG A 507 -5.07 -1.79 17.47
N SER A 508 -5.62 -0.75 18.11
CA SER A 508 -6.43 -0.88 19.32
C SER A 508 -7.89 -0.53 19.05
N ALA A 509 -8.80 -1.40 19.46
CA ALA A 509 -10.24 -1.22 19.48
C ALA A 509 -10.70 -0.51 20.75
N GLN A 510 -9.86 -0.51 21.79
CA GLN A 510 -10.12 0.09 23.10
C GLN A 510 -9.09 1.18 23.43
N CYS A 511 -9.41 2.04 24.40
CA CYS A 511 -8.47 3.04 24.87
C CYS A 511 -7.28 2.43 25.62
N VAL A 512 -6.07 2.80 25.24
CA VAL A 512 -4.84 2.33 25.88
C VAL A 512 -4.26 3.43 26.76
N ARG A 513 -4.10 3.17 28.05
CA ARG A 513 -3.48 4.10 29.01
C ARG A 513 -2.02 3.71 29.27
N ARG A 514 -1.12 4.68 29.16
CA ARG A 514 0.30 4.58 29.53
C ARG A 514 0.72 5.80 30.34
N HIS A 515 1.80 5.66 31.09
CA HIS A 515 2.36 6.76 31.88
C HIS A 515 3.88 6.67 31.91
N GLY A 516 4.53 7.81 32.13
CA GLY A 516 5.98 7.89 32.25
C GLY A 516 6.43 9.23 32.81
N GLU A 517 7.68 9.29 33.25
CA GLU A 517 8.33 10.53 33.68
C GLU A 517 9.14 11.10 32.52
N VAL A 518 8.82 12.34 32.12
CA VAL A 518 9.46 13.03 30.99
C VAL A 518 9.66 14.49 31.37
N ALA A 519 10.89 14.99 31.21
CA ALA A 519 11.27 16.37 31.56
C ALA A 519 10.83 16.78 32.98
N ASP A 520 11.04 15.90 33.97
CA ASP A 520 10.67 16.05 35.39
C ASP A 520 9.15 16.20 35.64
N ARG A 521 8.33 15.62 34.75
CA ARG A 521 6.86 15.62 34.84
C ARG A 521 6.31 14.21 34.74
N HIS A 522 5.28 13.93 35.51
CA HIS A 522 4.49 12.72 35.33
C HIS A 522 3.53 12.95 34.17
N ILE A 523 3.62 12.14 33.11
CA ILE A 523 2.74 12.24 31.95
C ILE A 523 1.93 10.96 31.86
N THR A 524 0.61 11.11 31.88
CA THR A 524 -0.33 10.05 31.49
C THR A 524 -0.82 10.32 30.07
N VAL A 525 -0.68 9.34 29.18
CA VAL A 525 -1.14 9.40 27.80
C VAL A 525 -2.20 8.31 27.59
N ILE A 526 -3.33 8.69 27.02
CA ILE A 526 -4.39 7.76 26.61
C ILE A 526 -4.49 7.80 25.11
N GLU A 527 -4.29 6.68 24.45
CA GLU A 527 -4.58 6.52 23.03
C GLU A 527 -6.04 6.08 22.87
N ALA A 528 -6.87 6.92 22.26
CA ALA A 528 -8.22 6.55 21.84
C ALA A 528 -8.18 5.76 20.52
N PRO A 529 -9.14 4.85 20.27
CA PRO A 529 -9.22 4.14 18.99
C PRO A 529 -9.45 5.11 17.81
N GLY A 530 -8.98 4.72 16.62
CA GLY A 530 -9.10 5.55 15.42
C GLY A 530 -10.33 5.23 14.58
N TRP A 531 -10.91 6.26 13.97
CA TRP A 531 -11.93 6.15 12.91
C TRP A 531 -11.31 6.10 11.50
N TRP A 532 -12.08 5.70 10.49
CA TRP A 532 -11.63 5.82 9.11
C TRP A 532 -11.64 7.29 8.67
N SER A 533 -10.61 7.74 7.93
CA SER A 533 -10.45 9.17 7.60
C SER A 533 -11.63 9.78 6.84
N ASN A 534 -12.35 8.95 6.09
CA ASN A 534 -13.52 9.32 5.29
C ASN A 534 -14.87 8.99 5.96
N TYR A 535 -14.88 8.39 7.15
CA TYR A 535 -16.11 8.01 7.84
C TYR A 535 -16.59 9.16 8.70
N THR A 536 -17.85 9.52 8.55
CA THR A 536 -18.50 10.40 9.51
C THR A 536 -18.71 9.67 10.83
N VAL A 537 -19.06 10.42 11.88
CA VAL A 537 -19.44 9.79 13.17
C VAL A 537 -20.65 8.87 13.00
N GLU A 538 -21.49 9.15 12.01
CA GLU A 538 -22.64 8.32 11.67
C GLU A 538 -22.22 6.96 11.10
N ASP A 539 -21.19 6.91 10.24
CA ASP A 539 -20.74 5.67 9.60
C ASP A 539 -19.94 4.77 10.55
N SER A 540 -19.56 5.30 11.71
CA SER A 540 -18.68 4.62 12.67
C SER A 540 -19.46 3.68 13.62
N PRO A 541 -18.87 2.54 14.02
CA PRO A 541 -19.45 1.62 14.99
C PRO A 541 -19.76 2.29 16.34
N GLU A 542 -20.78 1.81 17.03
CA GLU A 542 -21.19 2.36 18.33
C GLU A 542 -20.12 2.14 19.40
N ILE A 543 -19.43 0.99 19.40
CA ILE A 543 -18.29 0.72 20.29
C ILE A 543 -17.22 1.82 20.14
N LEU A 544 -16.92 2.23 18.91
CA LEU A 544 -15.93 3.27 18.68
C LEU A 544 -16.34 4.59 19.33
N LYS A 545 -17.62 4.96 19.22
CA LYS A 545 -18.17 6.19 19.83
C LYS A 545 -18.11 6.12 21.36
N GLN A 546 -18.45 4.97 21.94
CA GLN A 546 -18.33 4.74 23.38
C GLN A 546 -16.89 4.84 23.86
N GLU A 547 -15.93 4.27 23.14
CA GLU A 547 -14.50 4.35 23.47
C GLU A 547 -13.96 5.78 23.35
N ILE A 548 -14.39 6.55 22.34
CA ILE A 548 -14.05 7.98 22.25
C ILE A 548 -14.53 8.72 23.51
N LEU A 549 -15.75 8.48 23.96
CA LEU A 549 -16.30 9.06 25.19
C LEU A 549 -15.55 8.58 26.46
N LEU A 550 -15.10 7.33 26.50
CA LEU A 550 -14.36 6.78 27.65
C LEU A 550 -12.93 7.30 27.76
N SER A 551 -12.31 7.65 26.63
CA SER A 551 -10.92 8.10 26.58
C SER A 551 -10.64 9.27 27.54
N VAL A 552 -11.57 10.21 27.70
CA VAL A 552 -11.42 11.37 28.60
C VAL A 552 -11.64 11.02 30.07
N VAL A 553 -12.30 9.90 30.37
CA VAL A 553 -12.63 9.46 31.73
C VAL A 553 -11.53 8.58 32.31
N LEU A 554 -10.72 7.95 31.46
CA LEU A 554 -9.61 7.09 31.87
C LEU A 554 -8.42 7.89 32.45
N CYS A 555 -8.51 9.23 32.53
CA CYS A 555 -7.53 10.12 33.16
C CYS A 555 -8.13 11.07 34.21
N PRO A 556 -8.61 10.58 35.38
CA PRO A 556 -9.21 11.44 36.41
C PRO A 556 -8.26 12.55 36.89
N PRO A 557 -8.76 13.77 37.19
CA PRO A 557 -10.16 14.21 37.06
C PRO A 557 -10.63 14.48 35.60
N GLY A 558 -9.69 14.58 34.66
CA GLY A 558 -9.90 14.64 33.20
C GLY A 558 -8.61 15.10 32.49
N PRO A 559 -8.57 15.14 31.14
CA PRO A 559 -7.36 15.47 30.41
C PRO A 559 -7.07 16.97 30.42
N HIS A 560 -5.79 17.31 30.53
CA HIS A 560 -5.29 18.67 30.38
C HIS A 560 -5.30 19.12 28.92
N ALA A 561 -5.08 18.20 27.98
CA ALA A 561 -5.16 18.45 26.54
C ALA A 561 -5.64 17.22 25.77
N VAL A 562 -6.35 17.47 24.68
CA VAL A 562 -6.66 16.48 23.64
C VAL A 562 -5.77 16.77 22.43
N LEU A 563 -4.90 15.84 22.06
CA LEU A 563 -4.05 15.98 20.88
C LEU A 563 -4.75 15.31 19.69
N LEU A 564 -5.20 16.13 18.74
CA LEU A 564 -5.79 15.67 17.50
C LEU A 564 -4.68 15.42 16.47
N ILE A 565 -4.42 14.15 16.16
CA ILE A 565 -3.33 13.71 15.30
C ILE A 565 -3.73 13.85 13.82
N ILE A 566 -2.97 14.65 13.07
CA ILE A 566 -3.12 14.84 11.62
C ILE A 566 -1.76 14.66 10.95
N ARG A 567 -1.71 13.94 9.83
CA ARG A 567 -0.47 13.78 9.06
C ARG A 567 -0.29 14.94 8.10
N VAL A 568 0.92 15.49 8.01
CA VAL A 568 1.26 16.56 7.04
C VAL A 568 1.56 16.04 5.64
N ASP A 569 1.80 14.74 5.49
CA ASP A 569 2.24 14.12 4.24
C ASP A 569 1.09 13.60 3.36
N ILE A 570 -0.15 13.91 3.73
CA ILE A 570 -1.40 13.56 3.02
C ILE A 570 -2.30 14.80 3.02
N SER A 571 -3.10 14.97 1.97
CA SER A 571 -4.04 16.10 1.87
C SER A 571 -5.17 16.04 2.90
N PHE A 572 -5.68 17.21 3.30
CA PHE A 572 -6.78 17.34 4.26
C PHE A 572 -7.99 18.03 3.62
N LYS A 573 -9.08 17.29 3.40
CA LYS A 573 -10.25 17.75 2.66
C LYS A 573 -11.45 17.96 3.58
N GLU A 574 -12.55 18.43 2.98
CA GLU A 574 -13.81 18.66 3.68
C GLU A 574 -14.35 17.40 4.36
N THR A 575 -14.17 16.23 3.73
CA THR A 575 -14.59 14.93 4.26
C THR A 575 -13.87 14.59 5.57
N GLU A 576 -12.54 14.75 5.62
CA GLU A 576 -11.77 14.53 6.85
C GLU A 576 -12.15 15.54 7.92
N ARG A 577 -12.39 16.81 7.56
CA ARG A 577 -12.84 17.84 8.51
C ARG A 577 -14.18 17.47 9.15
N LYS A 578 -15.17 17.07 8.36
CA LYS A 578 -16.49 16.65 8.86
C LYS A 578 -16.39 15.42 9.75
N ALA A 579 -15.57 14.44 9.36
CA ALA A 579 -15.29 13.27 10.17
C ALA A 579 -14.70 13.66 11.53
N VAL A 580 -13.59 14.39 11.54
CA VAL A 580 -12.94 14.88 12.77
C VAL A 580 -13.92 15.66 13.65
N GLN A 581 -14.70 16.55 13.05
CA GLN A 581 -15.66 17.36 13.79
C GLN A 581 -16.73 16.50 14.46
N GLY A 582 -17.38 15.60 13.72
CA GLY A 582 -18.42 14.73 14.27
C GLY A 582 -17.93 13.85 15.42
N HIS A 583 -16.71 13.32 15.34
CA HIS A 583 -16.15 12.46 16.37
C HIS A 583 -15.76 13.24 17.64
N LEU A 584 -15.18 14.43 17.53
CA LEU A 584 -14.85 15.25 18.70
C LEU A 584 -16.10 15.85 19.35
N ASP A 585 -17.11 16.21 18.55
CA ASP A 585 -18.37 16.78 19.03
C ASP A 585 -19.17 15.78 19.91
N LEU A 586 -18.84 14.47 19.90
CA LEU A 586 -19.37 13.48 20.87
C LEU A 586 -19.04 13.85 22.33
N LEU A 587 -17.86 14.42 22.58
CA LEU A 587 -17.42 14.75 23.94
C LEU A 587 -18.11 16.00 24.48
N SER A 588 -18.23 17.02 23.64
CA SER A 588 -18.98 18.29 23.79
C SER A 588 -18.29 19.39 22.97
N GLU A 589 -19.00 20.48 22.68
CA GLU A 589 -18.40 21.66 22.02
C GLU A 589 -17.27 22.30 22.85
N ARG A 590 -17.19 22.03 24.16
CA ARG A 590 -16.10 22.53 25.01
C ARG A 590 -14.77 21.81 24.76
N VAL A 591 -14.75 20.60 24.18
CA VAL A 591 -13.49 19.87 23.95
C VAL A 591 -12.52 20.68 23.09
N TRP A 592 -13.06 21.45 22.14
CA TRP A 592 -12.29 22.28 21.24
C TRP A 592 -11.45 23.33 21.95
N SER A 593 -11.81 23.78 23.15
CA SER A 593 -10.97 24.69 23.96
C SER A 593 -9.81 23.98 24.65
N HIS A 594 -9.75 22.65 24.66
CA HIS A 594 -8.65 21.82 25.16
C HIS A 594 -7.89 21.06 24.04
N THR A 595 -8.36 21.16 22.79
CA THR A 595 -7.75 20.47 21.65
C THR A 595 -6.56 21.23 21.05
N ILE A 596 -5.46 20.51 20.82
CA ILE A 596 -4.29 20.96 20.05
C ILE A 596 -4.15 20.04 18.84
N VAL A 597 -4.00 20.59 17.63
CA VAL A 597 -3.70 19.78 16.44
C VAL A 597 -2.22 19.39 16.47
N LEU A 598 -1.94 18.09 16.56
CA LEU A 598 -0.58 17.55 16.51
C LEU A 598 -0.32 16.98 15.11
N PHE A 599 0.50 17.72 14.36
CA PHE A 599 0.95 17.33 13.04
C PHE A 599 2.07 16.28 13.13
N THR A 600 1.81 15.04 12.70
CA THR A 600 2.82 13.98 12.64
C THR A 600 3.52 13.97 11.28
N ARG A 601 4.68 13.28 11.22
CA ARG A 601 5.56 13.24 10.03
C ARG A 601 6.12 14.60 9.66
N GLY A 602 6.49 15.40 10.67
CA GLY A 602 7.10 16.71 10.47
C GLY A 602 8.34 16.70 9.55
N ASP A 603 9.05 15.57 9.46
CA ASP A 603 10.14 15.35 8.50
C ASP A 603 9.71 15.52 7.03
N SER A 604 8.43 15.32 6.72
CA SER A 604 7.89 15.48 5.37
C SER A 604 7.69 16.92 4.94
N LEU A 605 7.74 17.89 5.86
CA LEU A 605 7.72 19.32 5.54
C LEU A 605 9.06 19.79 4.94
N LEU A 606 10.17 19.11 5.25
CA LEU A 606 11.51 19.43 4.76
C LEU A 606 11.90 20.90 5.06
N ASP A 607 11.99 21.74 4.03
CA ASP A 607 12.33 23.17 4.09
C ASP A 607 11.09 24.10 4.08
N THR A 608 9.88 23.54 4.09
CA THR A 608 8.61 24.27 4.20
C THR A 608 8.22 24.47 5.67
N SER A 609 7.72 25.67 6.03
CA SER A 609 7.17 25.89 7.38
C SER A 609 5.77 25.29 7.53
N ILE A 610 5.36 24.94 8.75
CA ILE A 610 4.01 24.45 9.00
C ILE A 610 2.94 25.47 8.61
N GLU A 611 3.20 26.76 8.78
CA GLU A 611 2.27 27.82 8.36
C GLU A 611 2.08 27.86 6.85
N GLN A 612 3.15 27.65 6.06
CA GLN A 612 3.04 27.53 4.60
C GLN A 612 2.18 26.31 4.21
N HIS A 613 2.41 25.17 4.87
CA HIS A 613 1.58 23.98 4.66
C HIS A 613 0.10 24.28 4.95
N ILE A 614 -0.23 24.86 6.12
CA ILE A 614 -1.60 25.20 6.52
C ILE A 614 -2.28 26.15 5.51
N GLU A 615 -1.57 27.16 5.04
CA GLU A 615 -2.13 28.13 4.09
C GLU A 615 -2.33 27.54 2.69
N SER A 616 -1.41 26.65 2.25
CA SER A 616 -1.50 25.98 0.95
C SER A 616 -2.57 24.90 0.89
N GLU A 617 -2.74 24.11 1.97
CA GLU A 617 -3.62 22.95 2.02
C GLU A 617 -5.11 23.33 1.90
N GLY A 618 -5.45 24.55 2.31
CA GLY A 618 -6.73 25.18 2.02
C GLY A 618 -7.65 25.39 3.22
N GLN A 619 -8.89 25.77 2.92
CA GLN A 619 -9.81 26.32 3.92
C GLN A 619 -10.28 25.30 4.96
N ASP A 620 -10.38 24.02 4.63
CA ASP A 620 -10.88 23.02 5.58
C ASP A 620 -9.90 22.77 6.73
N LEU A 621 -8.59 22.68 6.44
CA LEU A 621 -7.57 22.60 7.49
C LEU A 621 -7.54 23.88 8.34
N GLN A 622 -7.65 25.04 7.69
CA GLN A 622 -7.68 26.34 8.40
C GLN A 622 -8.89 26.45 9.33
N ARG A 623 -10.09 26.08 8.86
CA ARG A 623 -11.32 26.07 9.68
C ARG A 623 -11.21 25.14 10.89
N LEU A 624 -10.59 23.98 10.72
CA LEU A 624 -10.33 23.06 11.84
C LEU A 624 -9.41 23.72 12.88
N LEU A 625 -8.31 24.33 12.42
CA LEU A 625 -7.36 25.02 13.29
C LEU A 625 -8.00 26.21 14.00
N ASP A 626 -8.85 26.98 13.30
CA ASP A 626 -9.63 28.07 13.90
C ASP A 626 -10.55 27.56 15.01
N LYS A 627 -11.24 26.42 14.81
CA LYS A 627 -12.05 25.76 15.85
C LYS A 627 -11.20 25.36 17.07
N CYS A 628 -9.95 24.95 16.85
CA CYS A 628 -8.98 24.66 17.91
C CYS A 628 -8.30 25.92 18.50
N GLY A 629 -8.73 27.13 18.17
CA GLY A 629 -8.10 28.37 18.66
C GLY A 629 -6.69 28.61 18.11
N ASN A 630 -6.40 28.08 16.91
CA ASN A 630 -5.11 28.09 16.22
C ASN A 630 -3.97 27.40 16.99
N ARG A 631 -4.27 26.43 17.85
CA ARG A 631 -3.26 25.65 18.57
C ARG A 631 -2.83 24.43 17.78
N TYR A 632 -1.55 24.40 17.42
CA TYR A 632 -0.94 23.27 16.76
C TYR A 632 0.53 23.08 17.14
N HIS A 633 1.02 21.87 16.95
CA HIS A 633 2.42 21.49 17.13
C HIS A 633 2.83 20.49 16.04
N VAL A 634 4.11 20.45 15.68
CA VAL A 634 4.64 19.53 14.67
C VAL A 634 5.60 18.58 15.35
N LEU A 635 5.36 17.28 15.18
CA LEU A 635 6.17 16.23 15.75
C LEU A 635 6.90 15.47 14.65
N ASN A 636 8.22 15.36 14.78
CA ASN A 636 9.02 14.49 13.92
C ASN A 636 9.33 13.18 14.65
N ASN A 637 8.46 12.19 14.46
CA ASN A 637 8.58 10.88 15.10
C ASN A 637 9.84 10.09 14.70
N HIS A 638 10.56 10.51 13.63
CA HIS A 638 11.83 9.90 13.21
C HIS A 638 13.03 10.42 14.04
N ASN A 639 12.88 11.54 14.76
CA ASN A 639 13.92 12.12 15.60
C ASN A 639 13.50 12.11 17.07
N ARG A 640 13.26 10.91 17.62
CA ARG A 640 12.78 10.73 19.01
C ARG A 640 13.76 11.26 20.07
N SER A 641 15.03 11.45 19.73
CA SER A 641 16.06 11.99 20.63
C SER A 641 16.01 13.51 20.79
N ASP A 642 15.15 14.21 20.06
CA ASP A 642 15.02 15.66 20.13
C ASP A 642 13.99 16.08 21.20
N ASP A 643 14.46 16.11 22.45
CA ASP A 643 13.67 16.49 23.63
C ASP A 643 13.09 17.91 23.53
N THR A 644 13.62 18.76 22.63
CA THR A 644 13.11 20.13 22.45
C THR A 644 11.68 20.16 21.91
N GLN A 645 11.34 19.22 21.03
CA GLN A 645 10.00 19.10 20.45
C GLN A 645 8.97 18.78 21.55
N ILE A 646 9.31 17.83 22.41
CA ILE A 646 8.46 17.44 23.53
C ILE A 646 8.34 18.59 24.52
N LYS A 647 9.44 19.22 24.92
CA LYS A 647 9.40 20.37 25.81
C LYS A 647 8.49 21.48 25.28
N GLU A 648 8.60 21.82 24.00
CA GLU A 648 7.72 22.81 23.35
C GLU A 648 6.26 22.38 23.29
N LEU A 649 5.97 21.09 23.09
CA LEU A 649 4.61 20.56 23.14
C LEU A 649 4.02 20.67 24.55
N LEU A 650 4.79 20.30 25.59
CA LEU A 650 4.34 20.38 26.99
C LEU A 650 4.09 21.84 27.41
N GLU A 651 4.93 22.78 26.97
CA GLU A 651 4.69 24.22 27.17
C GLU A 651 3.38 24.68 26.48
N LYS A 652 3.07 24.20 25.28
CA LYS A 652 1.80 24.52 24.59
C LYS A 652 0.58 23.93 25.29
N ILE A 653 0.74 22.79 25.96
CA ILE A 653 -0.30 22.17 26.79
C ILE A 653 -0.54 23.04 28.04
N GLU A 654 0.51 23.51 28.71
CA GLU A 654 0.38 24.42 29.85
C GLU A 654 -0.26 25.76 29.44
N GLU A 655 0.14 26.32 28.29
CA GLU A 655 -0.49 27.51 27.70
C GLU A 655 -1.99 27.27 27.45
N THR A 656 -2.36 26.08 26.96
CA THR A 656 -3.77 25.65 26.79
C THR A 656 -4.52 25.59 28.12
N VAL A 657 -3.93 24.98 29.15
CA VAL A 657 -4.55 24.89 30.48
C VAL A 657 -4.74 26.28 31.08
N ALA A 658 -3.74 27.16 30.95
CA ALA A 658 -3.81 28.54 31.43
C ALA A 658 -4.94 29.33 30.75
N GLN A 659 -5.11 29.17 29.42
CA GLN A 659 -6.22 29.78 28.68
C GLN A 659 -7.60 29.26 29.11
N ASN A 660 -7.67 28.08 29.71
CA ASN A 660 -8.89 27.49 30.27
C ASN A 660 -9.00 27.71 31.79
N ASN A 661 -8.41 28.80 32.31
CA ASN A 661 -8.45 29.16 33.73
C ASN A 661 -7.86 28.09 34.68
N GLY A 662 -6.91 27.29 34.20
CA GLY A 662 -6.31 26.20 34.98
C GLY A 662 -7.14 24.92 35.00
N CYS A 663 -8.29 24.86 34.31
CA CYS A 663 -9.18 23.71 34.32
C CYS A 663 -8.79 22.66 33.27
N HIS A 664 -8.84 21.39 33.68
CA HIS A 664 -8.84 20.26 32.75
C HIS A 664 -10.19 20.14 32.02
N PHE A 665 -10.25 19.36 30.96
CA PHE A 665 -11.50 19.08 30.27
C PHE A 665 -12.37 18.14 31.12
N GLU A 666 -13.62 18.54 31.35
CA GLU A 666 -14.62 17.73 32.04
C GLU A 666 -15.75 17.39 31.07
N ILE A 667 -16.05 16.10 30.93
CA ILE A 667 -17.21 15.62 30.20
C ILE A 667 -18.48 15.80 31.04
N ASP A 668 -19.62 16.02 30.38
CA ASP A 668 -20.91 16.08 31.05
C ASP A 668 -21.18 14.77 31.80
N ARG A 669 -21.44 14.88 33.11
CA ARG A 669 -21.67 13.72 33.98
C ARG A 669 -22.91 12.93 33.58
N ASN A 670 -23.94 13.58 33.03
CA ASN A 670 -25.17 12.91 32.61
C ASN A 670 -24.91 12.04 31.37
N ILE A 671 -24.22 12.59 30.36
CA ILE A 671 -23.82 11.85 29.16
C ILE A 671 -22.95 10.64 29.55
N LEU A 672 -22.01 10.85 30.47
CA LEU A 672 -21.14 9.77 30.95
C LEU A 672 -21.91 8.68 31.70
N GLN A 673 -22.84 9.07 32.56
CA GLN A 673 -23.63 8.12 33.36
C GLN A 673 -24.54 7.29 32.44
N GLU A 674 -25.24 7.93 31.51
CA GLU A 674 -26.09 7.28 30.51
C GLU A 674 -25.28 6.27 29.67
N MET A 675 -24.09 6.66 29.19
CA MET A 675 -23.23 5.76 28.43
C MET A 675 -22.73 4.57 29.26
N LYS A 676 -22.35 4.77 30.53
CA LYS A 676 -21.92 3.67 31.42
C LYS A 676 -23.04 2.69 31.71
N GLU A 677 -24.24 3.19 31.97
CA GLU A 677 -25.43 2.36 32.19
C GLU A 677 -25.79 1.58 30.93
N ARG A 678 -25.75 2.24 29.77
CA ARG A 678 -25.96 1.61 28.47
C ARG A 678 -24.95 0.50 28.20
N ARG A 679 -23.65 0.76 28.39
CA ARG A 679 -22.58 -0.24 28.18
C ARG A 679 -22.75 -1.46 29.09
N ARG A 680 -23.08 -1.26 30.37
CA ARG A 680 -23.36 -2.39 31.30
C ARG A 680 -24.56 -3.21 30.85
N ALA A 681 -25.65 -2.56 30.44
CA ALA A 681 -26.83 -3.26 29.94
C ALA A 681 -26.56 -4.00 28.61
N GLU A 682 -25.66 -3.50 27.77
CA GLU A 682 -25.20 -4.15 26.55
C GLU A 682 -24.33 -5.37 26.86
N GLU A 683 -23.41 -5.26 27.82
CA GLU A 683 -22.56 -6.37 28.29
C GLU A 683 -23.40 -7.51 28.90
N GLU A 684 -24.38 -7.18 29.74
CA GLU A 684 -25.32 -8.17 30.33
C GLU A 684 -26.12 -8.90 29.22
N ARG A 685 -26.68 -8.16 28.25
CA ARG A 685 -27.39 -8.74 27.10
C ARG A 685 -26.47 -9.62 26.24
N ALA A 686 -25.21 -9.22 26.07
CA ALA A 686 -24.22 -9.97 25.31
C ALA A 686 -23.91 -11.32 25.97
N GLU A 687 -23.74 -11.35 27.29
CA GLU A 687 -23.57 -12.59 28.04
C GLU A 687 -24.78 -13.51 27.93
N GLU A 688 -26.00 -12.97 28.02
CA GLU A 688 -27.23 -13.73 27.86
C GLU A 688 -27.35 -14.33 26.46
N ARG A 689 -27.05 -13.54 25.42
CA ARG A 689 -26.99 -13.99 24.02
C ARG A 689 -25.99 -15.14 23.86
N MET A 690 -24.79 -14.99 24.40
CA MET A 690 -23.74 -16.02 24.33
C MET A 690 -24.20 -17.33 24.99
N LYS A 691 -24.78 -17.26 26.20
CA LYS A 691 -25.33 -18.44 26.92
C LYS A 691 -26.44 -19.12 26.12
N ARG A 692 -27.36 -18.34 25.54
CA ARG A 692 -28.46 -18.86 24.72
C ARG A 692 -27.94 -19.56 23.46
N MET A 693 -26.94 -19.00 22.81
CA MET A 693 -26.35 -19.57 21.60
C MET A 693 -25.59 -20.85 21.88
N LYS A 694 -24.80 -20.89 22.95
CA LYS A 694 -24.09 -22.12 23.37
C LYS A 694 -25.06 -23.27 23.59
N LYS A 695 -26.14 -23.02 24.34
CA LYS A 695 -27.20 -24.02 24.57
C LYS A 695 -27.90 -24.46 23.28
N SER A 696 -28.18 -23.52 22.37
CA SER A 696 -28.78 -23.83 21.06
C SER A 696 -27.86 -24.74 20.23
N ARG A 697 -26.56 -24.42 20.17
CA ARG A 697 -25.55 -25.20 19.45
C ARG A 697 -25.40 -26.61 20.01
N GLU A 698 -25.36 -26.77 21.34
CA GLU A 698 -25.33 -28.07 22.01
C GLU A 698 -26.56 -28.92 21.66
N ASN A 699 -27.76 -28.32 21.65
CA ASN A 699 -28.98 -29.02 21.26
C ASN A 699 -28.94 -29.49 19.80
N ILE A 700 -28.50 -28.65 18.87
CA ILE A 700 -28.38 -29.01 17.44
C ILE A 700 -27.39 -30.16 17.28
N ARG A 701 -26.21 -30.07 17.91
CA ARG A 701 -25.18 -31.11 17.85
C ARG A 701 -25.67 -32.45 18.41
N SER A 702 -26.47 -32.45 19.46
CA SER A 702 -27.05 -33.69 20.02
C SER A 702 -28.01 -34.41 19.06
N GLN A 703 -28.54 -33.71 18.05
CA GLN A 703 -29.49 -34.23 17.07
C GLN A 703 -28.82 -34.53 15.72
N MET A 704 -27.55 -34.16 15.53
CA MET A 704 -26.79 -34.40 14.31
C MET A 704 -26.17 -35.80 14.31
N SER A 705 -26.06 -36.41 13.12
CA SER A 705 -25.25 -37.62 12.92
C SER A 705 -23.77 -37.24 12.75
N ASP A 706 -22.84 -38.09 13.20
CA ASP A 706 -21.38 -37.90 13.06
C ASP A 706 -20.84 -37.84 11.61
N ALA A 707 -21.72 -37.94 10.60
CA ALA A 707 -21.34 -37.86 9.19
C ALA A 707 -21.24 -36.41 8.72
N HIS A 708 -20.01 -35.94 8.46
CA HIS A 708 -19.74 -34.65 7.84
C HIS A 708 -20.12 -34.61 6.35
N LEU A 709 -20.45 -33.42 5.84
CA LEU A 709 -20.75 -33.24 4.42
C LEU A 709 -19.45 -33.15 3.62
N LEU A 710 -19.23 -34.13 2.73
CA LEU A 710 -18.05 -34.17 1.84
C LEU A 710 -18.08 -33.08 0.75
N ASP A 711 -19.25 -32.54 0.41
CA ASP A 711 -19.42 -31.47 -0.58
C ASP A 711 -20.22 -30.31 0.02
N LEU A 712 -19.65 -29.10 0.02
CA LEU A 712 -20.23 -27.87 0.52
C LEU A 712 -20.32 -26.82 -0.60
N ARG A 713 -21.45 -26.12 -0.68
CA ARG A 713 -21.74 -25.13 -1.73
C ARG A 713 -22.21 -23.85 -1.05
N ILE A 714 -21.45 -22.78 -1.20
CA ILE A 714 -21.58 -21.55 -0.45
C ILE A 714 -21.75 -20.39 -1.41
N VAL A 715 -22.70 -19.49 -1.15
CA VAL A 715 -22.83 -18.22 -1.86
C VAL A 715 -22.47 -17.07 -0.93
N LEU A 716 -21.54 -16.22 -1.34
CA LEU A 716 -21.16 -15.00 -0.63
C LEU A 716 -21.97 -13.82 -1.16
N MET A 717 -22.72 -13.15 -0.28
CA MET A 717 -23.52 -11.97 -0.58
C MET A 717 -23.22 -10.84 0.40
N GLY A 718 -23.52 -9.59 0.05
CA GLY A 718 -23.31 -8.45 0.93
C GLY A 718 -22.87 -7.20 0.18
N TYR A 719 -22.63 -6.13 0.93
CA TYR A 719 -22.27 -4.83 0.38
C TYR A 719 -20.98 -4.86 -0.45
N ARG A 720 -20.80 -3.86 -1.29
CA ARG A 720 -19.51 -3.56 -1.91
C ARG A 720 -18.49 -3.31 -0.80
N TYR A 721 -17.28 -3.85 -0.97
CA TYR A 721 -16.15 -3.70 -0.06
C TYR A 721 -16.28 -4.35 1.33
N ALA A 722 -17.39 -5.02 1.66
CA ALA A 722 -17.54 -5.79 2.90
C ALA A 722 -16.53 -6.96 3.04
N GLY A 723 -15.68 -7.20 2.04
CA GLY A 723 -14.63 -8.23 2.09
C GLY A 723 -15.03 -9.58 1.51
N LYS A 724 -16.02 -9.65 0.61
CA LYS A 724 -16.48 -10.91 -0.03
C LYS A 724 -15.34 -11.72 -0.68
N SER A 725 -14.57 -11.12 -1.59
CA SER A 725 -13.46 -11.80 -2.27
C SER A 725 -12.39 -12.26 -1.28
N SER A 726 -12.11 -11.43 -0.25
CA SER A 726 -11.17 -11.80 0.82
C SER A 726 -11.68 -12.98 1.62
N ALA A 727 -12.96 -12.99 2.02
CA ALA A 727 -13.58 -14.09 2.73
C ALA A 727 -13.59 -15.37 1.88
N GLY A 728 -13.85 -15.27 0.57
CA GLY A 728 -13.77 -16.40 -0.35
C GLY A 728 -12.36 -16.99 -0.45
N ASN A 729 -11.32 -16.13 -0.50
CA ASN A 729 -9.93 -16.57 -0.49
C ASN A 729 -9.53 -17.22 0.85
N THR A 730 -10.00 -16.67 1.98
CA THR A 730 -9.77 -17.26 3.31
C THR A 730 -10.46 -18.60 3.45
N ILE A 731 -11.71 -18.74 3.00
CA ILE A 731 -12.45 -20.01 3.00
C ILE A 731 -11.76 -21.09 2.15
N LEU A 732 -11.15 -20.71 1.02
CA LEU A 732 -10.45 -21.65 0.13
C LEU A 732 -8.97 -21.88 0.50
N GLY A 733 -8.41 -21.09 1.43
CA GLY A 733 -7.00 -21.16 1.82
C GLY A 733 -6.00 -20.68 0.75
N ARG A 734 -6.46 -20.05 -0.35
CA ARG A 734 -5.62 -19.59 -1.47
C ARG A 734 -6.25 -18.44 -2.25
N GLU A 735 -5.44 -17.72 -3.02
CA GLU A 735 -5.89 -16.58 -3.84
C GLU A 735 -6.56 -17.04 -5.14
N GLU A 736 -7.89 -17.15 -5.11
CA GLU A 736 -8.71 -17.63 -6.24
C GLU A 736 -9.67 -16.54 -6.78
N PHE A 737 -10.07 -15.63 -5.89
CA PHE A 737 -10.89 -14.47 -6.20
C PHE A 737 -9.98 -13.24 -6.34
N ASP A 738 -10.11 -12.54 -7.48
CA ASP A 738 -9.48 -11.24 -7.69
C ASP A 738 -10.14 -10.20 -6.75
N LEU A 739 -9.34 -9.40 -6.05
CA LEU A 739 -9.84 -8.32 -5.21
C LEU A 739 -10.44 -7.16 -6.05
N LYS A 740 -10.26 -7.19 -7.37
CA LYS A 740 -10.88 -6.24 -8.31
C LYS A 740 -12.38 -6.50 -8.47
N ARG A 741 -13.10 -5.43 -8.80
CA ARG A 741 -14.57 -5.44 -8.94
C ARG A 741 -15.03 -6.47 -9.96
N SER A 742 -15.86 -7.43 -9.53
CA SER A 742 -16.63 -8.27 -10.44
C SER A 742 -18.05 -7.74 -10.60
N ALA A 743 -18.47 -7.50 -11.85
CA ALA A 743 -19.86 -7.18 -12.19
C ALA A 743 -20.73 -8.45 -12.37
N GLN A 744 -20.12 -9.64 -12.29
CA GLN A 744 -20.76 -10.94 -12.51
C GLN A 744 -20.42 -11.91 -11.38
N CYS A 745 -21.24 -12.94 -11.20
CA CYS A 745 -20.95 -13.98 -10.22
C CYS A 745 -19.69 -14.76 -10.60
N VAL A 746 -18.80 -14.98 -9.62
CA VAL A 746 -17.56 -15.73 -9.80
C VAL A 746 -17.66 -17.03 -9.03
N ARG A 747 -17.47 -18.16 -9.72
CA ARG A 747 -17.47 -19.50 -9.10
C ARG A 747 -16.03 -20.01 -8.95
N ARG A 748 -15.68 -20.49 -7.76
CA ARG A 748 -14.41 -21.17 -7.43
C ARG A 748 -14.68 -22.42 -6.63
N HIS A 749 -13.71 -23.34 -6.65
CA HIS A 749 -13.79 -24.57 -5.88
C HIS A 749 -12.40 -24.95 -5.35
N GLY A 750 -12.38 -25.68 -4.24
CA GLY A 750 -11.16 -26.18 -3.60
C GLY A 750 -11.46 -27.31 -2.63
N GLU A 751 -10.41 -27.95 -2.16
CA GLU A 751 -10.47 -28.94 -1.09
C GLU A 751 -9.92 -28.29 0.18
N VAL A 752 -10.71 -28.28 1.25
CA VAL A 752 -10.40 -27.58 2.50
C VAL A 752 -10.91 -28.45 3.65
N ALA A 753 -10.04 -28.75 4.62
CA ALA A 753 -10.36 -29.63 5.75
C ALA A 753 -11.08 -30.93 5.32
N ASP A 754 -10.52 -31.62 4.32
CA ASP A 754 -11.00 -32.87 3.72
C ASP A 754 -12.42 -32.81 3.10
N ARG A 755 -12.88 -31.60 2.73
CA ARG A 755 -14.18 -31.37 2.10
C ARG A 755 -14.00 -30.66 0.76
N HIS A 756 -14.83 -31.02 -0.22
CA HIS A 756 -14.95 -30.26 -1.46
C HIS A 756 -15.83 -29.03 -1.22
N ILE A 757 -15.26 -27.84 -1.39
CA ILE A 757 -15.98 -26.58 -1.21
C ILE A 757 -16.11 -25.87 -2.56
N THR A 758 -17.34 -25.53 -2.92
CA THR A 758 -17.64 -24.59 -4.01
C THR A 758 -18.09 -23.27 -3.41
N VAL A 759 -17.40 -22.18 -3.76
CA VAL A 759 -17.73 -20.82 -3.33
C VAL A 759 -18.15 -20.00 -4.55
N ILE A 760 -19.30 -19.34 -4.45
CA ILE A 760 -19.80 -18.40 -5.45
C ILE A 760 -19.81 -17.01 -4.83
N GLU A 761 -19.05 -16.08 -5.40
CA GLU A 761 -19.11 -14.67 -5.04
C GLU A 761 -20.17 -13.98 -5.90
N ALA A 762 -21.22 -13.46 -5.28
CA ALA A 762 -22.19 -12.58 -5.94
C ALA A 762 -21.68 -11.12 -5.96
N PRO A 763 -22.04 -10.33 -6.99
CA PRO A 763 -21.70 -8.91 -7.02
C PRO A 763 -22.34 -8.16 -5.84
N GLY A 764 -21.62 -7.19 -5.29
CA GLY A 764 -22.11 -6.40 -4.14
C GLY A 764 -22.97 -5.20 -4.53
N TRP A 765 -23.95 -4.89 -3.67
CA TRP A 765 -24.74 -3.66 -3.72
C TRP A 765 -24.11 -2.54 -2.88
N TRP A 766 -24.53 -1.30 -3.12
CA TRP A 766 -24.10 -0.18 -2.27
C TRP A 766 -24.80 -0.27 -0.92
N MET A 767 -24.08 0.05 0.16
CA MET A 767 -24.53 -0.16 1.53
C MET A 767 -25.85 0.52 1.87
N ASN A 768 -26.10 1.69 1.27
CA ASN A 768 -27.30 2.52 1.47
C ASN A 768 -28.30 2.49 0.30
N TYR A 769 -28.14 1.58 -0.67
CA TYR A 769 -29.03 1.49 -1.84
C TYR A 769 -30.04 0.37 -1.66
N THR A 770 -31.31 0.67 -1.94
CA THR A 770 -32.35 -0.35 -2.03
C THR A 770 -32.26 -1.10 -3.37
N VAL A 771 -33.13 -2.08 -3.58
CA VAL A 771 -33.26 -2.74 -4.89
C VAL A 771 -33.76 -1.75 -5.96
N GLU A 772 -34.57 -0.75 -5.60
CA GLU A 772 -35.06 0.25 -6.58
C GLU A 772 -33.91 1.09 -7.14
N ASP A 773 -32.94 1.45 -6.30
CA ASP A 773 -31.75 2.23 -6.65
C ASP A 773 -30.68 1.39 -7.39
N SER A 774 -30.81 0.07 -7.35
CA SER A 774 -29.80 -0.86 -7.84
C SER A 774 -29.95 -1.16 -9.34
N PRO A 775 -28.83 -1.27 -10.10
CA PRO A 775 -28.88 -1.61 -11.51
C PRO A 775 -29.56 -2.96 -11.76
N GLU A 776 -30.35 -3.07 -12.83
CA GLU A 776 -31.07 -4.31 -13.16
C GLU A 776 -30.14 -5.52 -13.35
N ILE A 777 -28.94 -5.29 -13.90
CA ILE A 777 -27.92 -6.33 -14.06
C ILE A 777 -27.45 -6.89 -12.70
N LEU A 778 -27.38 -6.05 -11.66
CA LEU A 778 -27.01 -6.48 -10.31
C LEU A 778 -28.10 -7.41 -9.74
N LYS A 779 -29.38 -7.06 -9.91
CA LYS A 779 -30.51 -7.89 -9.48
C LYS A 779 -30.50 -9.25 -10.16
N GLN A 780 -30.30 -9.27 -11.48
CA GLN A 780 -30.21 -10.51 -12.25
C GLN A 780 -29.05 -11.40 -11.77
N GLU A 781 -27.88 -10.81 -11.50
CA GLU A 781 -26.72 -11.57 -11.00
C GLU A 781 -26.97 -12.13 -9.58
N ILE A 782 -27.60 -11.37 -8.69
CA ILE A 782 -27.99 -11.86 -7.35
C ILE A 782 -28.91 -13.09 -7.50
N LEU A 783 -29.93 -13.02 -8.36
CA LEU A 783 -30.84 -14.14 -8.65
C LEU A 783 -30.10 -15.35 -9.26
N LEU A 784 -29.12 -15.10 -10.13
CA LEU A 784 -28.37 -16.16 -10.81
C LEU A 784 -27.33 -16.85 -9.92
N SER A 785 -26.81 -16.15 -8.91
CA SER A 785 -25.77 -16.67 -8.01
C SER A 785 -26.12 -18.04 -7.41
N VAL A 786 -27.36 -18.23 -6.96
CA VAL A 786 -27.89 -19.48 -6.39
C VAL A 786 -27.92 -20.60 -7.43
N SER A 787 -28.13 -20.27 -8.70
CA SER A 787 -28.22 -21.26 -9.78
C SER A 787 -26.88 -21.79 -10.28
N LEU A 788 -25.78 -21.15 -9.88
CA LEU A 788 -24.41 -21.53 -10.27
C LEU A 788 -23.84 -22.68 -9.41
N CYS A 789 -24.61 -23.18 -8.43
CA CYS A 789 -24.25 -24.32 -7.58
C CYS A 789 -25.35 -25.41 -7.53
N PRO A 790 -25.58 -26.20 -8.60
CA PRO A 790 -26.59 -27.26 -8.59
C PRO A 790 -26.31 -28.34 -7.52
N PRO A 791 -27.33 -28.88 -6.82
CA PRO A 791 -28.76 -28.56 -6.94
C PRO A 791 -29.18 -27.23 -6.27
N GLY A 792 -28.35 -26.69 -5.36
CA GLY A 792 -28.45 -25.36 -4.75
C GLY A 792 -27.42 -25.20 -3.63
N PRO A 793 -27.26 -24.00 -3.04
CA PRO A 793 -26.28 -23.76 -1.98
C PRO A 793 -26.73 -24.33 -0.64
N HIS A 794 -25.77 -24.84 0.13
CA HIS A 794 -25.96 -25.29 1.51
C HIS A 794 -26.08 -24.11 2.48
N ALA A 795 -25.34 -23.03 2.23
CA ALA A 795 -25.43 -21.79 3.00
C ALA A 795 -25.24 -20.55 2.12
N VAL A 796 -25.89 -19.46 2.52
CA VAL A 796 -25.64 -18.10 2.01
C VAL A 796 -24.91 -17.35 3.12
N LEU A 797 -23.66 -16.93 2.87
CA LEU A 797 -22.92 -16.10 3.82
C LEU A 797 -23.17 -14.64 3.49
N LEU A 798 -23.88 -13.95 4.38
CA LEU A 798 -24.10 -12.51 4.30
C LEU A 798 -22.93 -11.80 4.97
N ILE A 799 -22.08 -11.17 4.17
CA ILE A 799 -20.85 -10.52 4.61
C ILE A 799 -21.15 -9.13 5.18
N ILE A 800 -20.74 -8.90 6.42
CA ILE A 800 -20.83 -7.61 7.13
C ILE A 800 -19.44 -7.29 7.70
N ASP A 801 -18.98 -6.06 7.52
CA ASP A 801 -17.72 -5.60 8.11
C ASP A 801 -17.99 -5.08 9.54
N VAL A 802 -17.23 -5.53 10.54
CA VAL A 802 -17.41 -5.07 11.94
C VAL A 802 -16.95 -3.63 12.16
N ASP A 803 -16.17 -3.09 11.22
CA ASP A 803 -15.70 -1.70 11.27
C ASP A 803 -16.73 -0.69 10.72
N ASP A 804 -17.86 -1.15 10.17
CA ASP A 804 -18.93 -0.33 9.62
C ASP A 804 -20.13 -0.30 10.58
N GLY A 805 -20.71 0.88 10.81
CA GLY A 805 -21.97 0.98 11.57
C GLY A 805 -23.15 0.36 10.80
N PHE A 806 -24.04 -0.37 11.50
CA PHE A 806 -25.19 -1.02 10.88
C PHE A 806 -26.53 -0.39 11.34
N LYS A 807 -27.21 0.35 10.45
CA LYS A 807 -28.45 1.08 10.79
C LYS A 807 -29.65 0.64 9.95
N GLU A 808 -30.76 1.34 10.12
CA GLU A 808 -32.00 1.10 9.40
C GLU A 808 -31.82 1.12 7.87
N THR A 809 -30.97 2.01 7.34
CA THR A 809 -30.65 2.10 5.91
C THR A 809 -29.99 0.81 5.40
N GLU A 810 -29.00 0.32 6.13
CA GLU A 810 -28.27 -0.92 5.86
C GLU A 810 -29.20 -2.13 5.96
N ARG A 811 -30.08 -2.13 6.97
CA ARG A 811 -31.11 -3.17 7.18
C ARG A 811 -32.07 -3.24 6.00
N LYS A 812 -32.61 -2.10 5.56
CA LYS A 812 -33.52 -2.02 4.40
C LYS A 812 -32.83 -2.52 3.13
N ALA A 813 -31.60 -2.07 2.88
CA ALA A 813 -30.82 -2.53 1.74
C ALA A 813 -30.62 -4.06 1.75
N VAL A 814 -30.24 -4.65 2.88
CA VAL A 814 -30.08 -6.11 3.01
C VAL A 814 -31.40 -6.83 2.79
N LEU A 815 -32.48 -6.37 3.43
CA LEU A 815 -33.81 -6.96 3.32
C LEU A 815 -34.25 -7.02 1.85
N ASP A 816 -34.25 -5.88 1.16
CA ASP A 816 -34.70 -5.79 -0.22
C ASP A 816 -33.89 -6.71 -1.15
N HIS A 817 -32.57 -6.77 -0.98
CA HIS A 817 -31.70 -7.56 -1.85
C HIS A 817 -31.80 -9.07 -1.61
N LEU A 818 -31.97 -9.53 -0.37
CA LEU A 818 -32.16 -10.95 -0.08
C LEU A 818 -33.56 -11.43 -0.45
N ASP A 819 -34.57 -10.57 -0.33
CA ASP A 819 -35.95 -10.88 -0.68
C ASP A 819 -36.17 -11.11 -2.18
N LEU A 820 -35.22 -10.69 -3.04
CA LEU A 820 -35.17 -11.10 -4.45
C LEU A 820 -35.14 -12.62 -4.63
N LEU A 821 -34.50 -13.36 -3.71
CA LEU A 821 -34.35 -14.81 -3.82
C LEU A 821 -35.61 -15.53 -3.34
N SER A 822 -36.02 -15.27 -2.09
CA SER A 822 -37.29 -15.63 -1.44
C SER A 822 -37.15 -15.45 0.08
N GLU A 823 -38.26 -15.35 0.80
CA GLU A 823 -38.28 -15.40 2.28
C GLU A 823 -37.60 -16.65 2.87
N ARG A 824 -37.50 -17.75 2.11
CA ARG A 824 -36.83 -18.97 2.59
C ARG A 824 -35.32 -18.85 2.66
N VAL A 825 -34.70 -17.87 1.96
CA VAL A 825 -33.24 -17.71 1.96
C VAL A 825 -32.71 -17.47 3.37
N TRP A 826 -33.48 -16.75 4.19
CA TRP A 826 -33.14 -16.44 5.57
C TRP A 826 -32.87 -17.69 6.40
N SER A 827 -33.55 -18.82 6.13
CA SER A 827 -33.30 -20.10 6.80
C SER A 827 -31.98 -20.78 6.41
N HIS A 828 -31.30 -20.32 5.36
CA HIS A 828 -29.98 -20.79 4.91
C HIS A 828 -28.89 -19.71 5.06
N THR A 829 -29.24 -18.51 5.54
CA THR A 829 -28.31 -17.40 5.71
C THR A 829 -27.56 -17.47 7.04
N ILE A 830 -26.24 -17.31 6.98
CA ILE A 830 -25.36 -17.08 8.12
C ILE A 830 -24.72 -15.71 7.94
N VAL A 831 -24.75 -14.87 8.96
CA VAL A 831 -24.06 -13.57 8.92
C VAL A 831 -22.57 -13.79 9.19
N LEU A 832 -21.72 -13.44 8.23
CA LEU A 832 -20.27 -13.57 8.34
C LEU A 832 -19.66 -12.18 8.57
N PHE A 833 -19.23 -11.94 9.81
CA PHE A 833 -18.52 -10.75 10.20
C PHE A 833 -17.06 -10.83 9.73
N THR A 834 -16.64 -9.90 8.88
CA THR A 834 -15.24 -9.78 8.43
C THR A 834 -14.47 -8.81 9.30
N ARG A 835 -13.13 -8.84 9.21
CA ARG A 835 -12.21 -8.05 10.04
C ARG A 835 -12.38 -8.32 11.53
N GLY A 836 -12.54 -9.59 11.92
CA GLY A 836 -12.61 -9.97 13.33
C GLY A 836 -11.44 -9.47 14.18
N ASP A 837 -10.28 -9.21 13.57
CA ASP A 837 -9.13 -8.57 14.21
C ASP A 837 -9.40 -7.13 14.70
N SER A 838 -10.37 -6.44 14.12
CA SER A 838 -10.78 -5.10 14.57
C SER A 838 -11.58 -5.12 15.89
N LEU A 839 -12.10 -6.27 16.33
CA LEU A 839 -12.82 -6.40 17.61
C LEU A 839 -11.87 -6.47 18.82
N LEU A 840 -10.67 -7.04 18.63
CA LEU A 840 -9.66 -7.31 19.67
C LEU A 840 -10.27 -7.99 20.92
N ASP A 841 -10.27 -7.31 22.07
CA ASP A 841 -10.76 -7.83 23.35
C ASP A 841 -12.29 -7.75 23.50
N THR A 842 -12.97 -7.10 22.56
CA THR A 842 -14.44 -6.97 22.57
C THR A 842 -15.07 -8.21 21.92
N SER A 843 -16.02 -8.84 22.58
CA SER A 843 -16.71 -10.01 22.00
C SER A 843 -17.65 -9.58 20.86
N ILE A 844 -17.90 -10.48 19.91
CA ILE A 844 -18.86 -10.19 18.83
C ILE A 844 -20.27 -9.97 19.37
N GLU A 845 -20.66 -10.65 20.45
CA GLU A 845 -21.94 -10.44 21.12
C GLU A 845 -22.05 -9.02 21.69
N GLN A 846 -20.97 -8.48 22.28
CA GLN A 846 -20.94 -7.10 22.76
C GLN A 846 -21.09 -6.12 21.59
N HIS A 847 -20.40 -6.36 20.47
CA HIS A 847 -20.57 -5.57 19.25
C HIS A 847 -22.02 -5.57 18.76
N ILE A 848 -22.63 -6.74 18.63
CA ILE A 848 -24.03 -6.90 18.21
C ILE A 848 -24.99 -6.12 19.12
N GLU A 849 -24.82 -6.23 20.44
CA GLU A 849 -25.72 -5.58 21.39
C GLU A 849 -25.55 -4.06 21.42
N SER A 850 -24.34 -3.57 21.18
CA SER A 850 -24.00 -2.14 21.13
C SER A 850 -24.45 -1.43 19.84
N GLU A 851 -24.32 -2.06 18.67
CA GLU A 851 -24.74 -1.51 17.38
C GLU A 851 -26.24 -1.23 17.32
N GLY A 852 -27.03 -1.99 18.10
CA GLY A 852 -28.43 -1.72 18.34
C GLY A 852 -29.39 -2.59 17.54
N GLN A 853 -30.65 -2.13 17.46
CA GLN A 853 -31.79 -2.97 17.10
C GLN A 853 -31.76 -3.47 15.65
N ASP A 854 -31.18 -2.72 14.70
CA ASP A 854 -31.16 -3.11 13.29
C ASP A 854 -30.23 -4.31 13.04
N LEU A 855 -29.04 -4.34 13.65
CA LEU A 855 -28.13 -5.48 13.55
C LEU A 855 -28.68 -6.69 14.32
N GLN A 856 -29.24 -6.45 15.51
CA GLN A 856 -29.89 -7.51 16.29
C GLN A 856 -31.05 -8.14 15.51
N TRP A 857 -31.89 -7.33 14.86
CA TRP A 857 -32.97 -7.79 14.01
C TRP A 857 -32.46 -8.67 12.86
N LEU A 858 -31.35 -8.28 12.22
CA LEU A 858 -30.78 -9.07 11.13
C LEU A 858 -30.36 -10.46 11.60
N LEU A 859 -29.71 -10.52 12.77
CA LEU A 859 -29.29 -11.78 13.35
C LEU A 859 -30.48 -12.63 13.77
N ASP A 860 -31.51 -12.02 14.37
CA ASP A 860 -32.75 -12.72 14.73
C ASP A 860 -33.47 -13.27 13.50
N LYS A 861 -33.55 -12.49 12.40
CA LYS A 861 -34.09 -12.94 11.11
C LYS A 861 -33.29 -14.12 10.54
N CYS A 862 -31.98 -14.15 10.77
CA CYS A 862 -31.11 -15.28 10.43
C CYS A 862 -31.12 -16.41 11.48
N GLY A 863 -31.97 -16.38 12.50
CA GLY A 863 -32.01 -17.43 13.54
C GLY A 863 -30.77 -17.45 14.45
N ASN A 864 -30.15 -16.29 14.67
CA ASN A 864 -28.93 -16.08 15.46
C ASN A 864 -27.71 -16.88 14.97
N ARG A 865 -27.61 -17.08 13.65
CA ARG A 865 -26.45 -17.71 13.02
C ARG A 865 -25.48 -16.66 12.52
N TYR A 866 -24.32 -16.62 13.13
CA TYR A 866 -23.21 -15.80 12.66
C TYR A 866 -21.84 -16.44 12.95
N HIS A 867 -20.83 -15.94 12.25
CA HIS A 867 -19.44 -16.33 12.42
C HIS A 867 -18.54 -15.10 12.22
N VAL A 868 -17.39 -15.07 12.88
CA VAL A 868 -16.41 -13.98 12.80
C VAL A 868 -15.17 -14.49 12.11
N LEU A 869 -14.72 -13.80 11.07
CA LEU A 869 -13.60 -14.21 10.24
C LEU A 869 -12.50 -13.16 10.28
N ASN A 870 -11.28 -13.58 10.64
CA ASN A 870 -10.09 -12.76 10.54
C ASN A 870 -9.41 -12.99 9.18
N ASN A 871 -9.79 -12.17 8.21
CA ASN A 871 -9.27 -12.23 6.85
C ASN A 871 -7.75 -11.96 6.73
N HIS A 872 -7.11 -11.43 7.78
CA HIS A 872 -5.67 -11.18 7.80
C HIS A 872 -4.87 -12.40 8.28
N ASN A 873 -5.51 -13.39 8.93
CA ASN A 873 -4.87 -14.62 9.37
C ASN A 873 -5.38 -15.83 8.58
N ARG A 874 -4.95 -15.94 7.31
CA ARG A 874 -5.38 -17.03 6.42
C ARG A 874 -4.82 -18.40 6.79
N SER A 875 -3.80 -18.46 7.64
CA SER A 875 -3.17 -19.70 8.11
C SER A 875 -3.90 -20.36 9.28
N ASP A 876 -4.87 -19.67 9.88
CA ASP A 876 -5.63 -20.23 10.98
C ASP A 876 -6.82 -21.04 10.44
N ASP A 877 -6.58 -22.33 10.22
CA ASP A 877 -7.59 -23.30 9.77
C ASP A 877 -8.71 -23.52 10.80
N THR A 878 -8.54 -23.10 12.06
CA THR A 878 -9.55 -23.33 13.10
C THR A 878 -10.81 -22.51 12.85
N GLN A 879 -10.67 -21.24 12.46
CA GLN A 879 -11.81 -20.38 12.12
C GLN A 879 -12.63 -20.96 10.96
N ILE A 880 -11.95 -21.55 9.96
CA ILE A 880 -12.62 -22.16 8.81
C ILE A 880 -13.33 -23.44 9.22
N LYS A 881 -12.69 -24.33 10.00
CA LYS A 881 -13.34 -25.53 10.53
C LYS A 881 -14.61 -25.19 11.31
N GLU A 882 -14.56 -24.20 12.18
CA GLU A 882 -15.73 -23.72 12.92
C GLU A 882 -16.83 -23.14 12.02
N LEU A 883 -16.47 -22.42 10.95
CA LEU A 883 -17.43 -21.94 9.96
C LEU A 883 -18.11 -23.08 9.21
N LEU A 884 -17.35 -24.10 8.78
CA LEU A 884 -17.89 -25.27 8.09
C LEU A 884 -18.81 -26.08 9.00
N GLU A 885 -18.47 -26.22 10.28
CA GLU A 885 -19.35 -26.82 11.29
C GLU A 885 -20.67 -26.04 11.42
N LYS A 886 -20.63 -24.70 11.48
CA LYS A 886 -21.85 -23.86 11.53
C LYS A 886 -22.71 -23.98 10.26
N ILE A 887 -22.08 -24.24 9.12
CA ILE A 887 -22.79 -24.52 7.85
C ILE A 887 -23.48 -25.88 7.92
N GLU A 888 -22.79 -26.92 8.43
CA GLU A 888 -23.39 -28.24 8.64
C GLU A 888 -24.55 -28.18 9.66
N GLU A 889 -24.39 -27.44 10.76
CA GLU A 889 -25.45 -27.15 11.74
C GLU A 889 -26.66 -26.48 11.07
N THR A 890 -26.41 -25.51 10.16
CA THR A 890 -27.47 -24.86 9.36
C THR A 890 -28.19 -25.84 8.43
N VAL A 891 -27.46 -26.74 7.77
CA VAL A 891 -28.04 -27.75 6.88
C VAL A 891 -28.89 -28.75 7.70
N ALA A 892 -28.42 -29.14 8.88
CA ALA A 892 -29.15 -30.03 9.78
C ALA A 892 -30.48 -29.40 10.25
N GLN A 893 -30.46 -28.13 10.65
CA GLN A 893 -31.67 -27.37 11.00
C GLN A 893 -32.69 -27.28 9.85
N ASN A 894 -32.23 -27.39 8.60
CA ASN A 894 -33.06 -27.40 7.40
C ASN A 894 -33.40 -28.82 6.91
N ASN A 895 -33.34 -29.82 7.79
CA ASN A 895 -33.61 -31.23 7.48
C ASN A 895 -32.74 -31.78 6.33
N GLY A 896 -31.47 -31.36 6.27
CA GLY A 896 -30.52 -31.79 5.23
C GLY A 896 -30.73 -31.14 3.86
N ARG A 897 -31.63 -30.15 3.73
CA ARG A 897 -31.98 -29.53 2.45
C ARG A 897 -31.11 -28.32 2.15
N HIS A 898 -30.59 -28.23 0.92
CA HIS A 898 -30.01 -27.03 0.36
C HIS A 898 -31.11 -26.01 0.01
N PHE A 899 -30.74 -24.75 -0.18
CA PHE A 899 -31.65 -23.71 -0.63
C PHE A 899 -32.04 -23.95 -2.10
N GLU A 900 -33.34 -24.03 -2.38
CA GLU A 900 -33.89 -24.14 -3.74
C GLU A 900 -34.73 -22.91 -4.05
N MET A 901 -34.43 -22.26 -5.18
CA MET A 901 -35.13 -21.09 -5.69
C MET A 901 -36.26 -21.51 -6.64
N ASP A 902 -37.32 -20.70 -6.75
CA ASP A 902 -38.41 -20.95 -7.70
C ASP A 902 -37.89 -21.06 -9.15
N ARG A 903 -38.15 -22.21 -9.76
CA ARG A 903 -37.68 -22.54 -11.12
C ARG A 903 -38.25 -21.61 -12.18
N ASN A 904 -39.46 -21.08 -12.01
CA ASN A 904 -40.10 -20.18 -12.97
C ASN A 904 -39.41 -18.81 -12.98
N ILE A 905 -39.13 -18.26 -11.80
CA ILE A 905 -38.38 -17.00 -11.65
C ILE A 905 -36.99 -17.16 -12.27
N LEU A 906 -36.32 -18.26 -11.96
CA LEU A 906 -34.97 -18.51 -12.47
C LEU A 906 -34.94 -18.72 -13.99
N GLN A 907 -35.92 -19.42 -14.56
CA GLN A 907 -36.03 -19.60 -16.02
C GLN A 907 -36.27 -18.27 -16.73
N GLU A 908 -37.14 -17.42 -16.18
CA GLU A 908 -37.43 -16.10 -16.74
C GLU A 908 -36.18 -15.20 -16.73
N VAL A 909 -35.44 -15.14 -15.62
CA VAL A 909 -34.17 -14.38 -15.53
C VAL A 909 -33.14 -14.90 -16.52
N LYS A 910 -32.96 -16.22 -16.62
CA LYS A 910 -32.05 -16.85 -17.61
C LYS A 910 -32.44 -16.51 -19.05
N LYS A 911 -33.75 -16.48 -19.35
CA LYS A 911 -34.27 -16.14 -20.68
C LYS A 911 -34.02 -14.67 -21.02
N ARG A 912 -34.27 -13.76 -20.07
CA ARG A 912 -33.99 -12.32 -20.23
C ARG A 912 -32.51 -12.05 -20.47
N ARG A 913 -31.64 -12.66 -19.66
CA ARG A 913 -30.19 -12.53 -19.82
C ARG A 913 -29.71 -12.99 -21.20
N ARG A 914 -30.15 -14.17 -21.67
CA ARG A 914 -29.81 -14.66 -23.02
C ARG A 914 -30.26 -13.68 -24.11
N ALA A 915 -31.47 -13.15 -24.03
CA ALA A 915 -31.97 -12.16 -24.98
C ALA A 915 -31.18 -10.84 -24.94
N GLU A 916 -30.71 -10.41 -23.78
CA GLU A 916 -29.86 -9.22 -23.62
C GLU A 916 -28.44 -9.44 -24.16
N GLU A 917 -27.84 -10.61 -23.90
CA GLU A 917 -26.54 -11.02 -24.47
C GLU A 917 -26.59 -11.08 -26.00
N GLU A 918 -27.63 -11.69 -26.58
CA GLU A 918 -27.86 -11.72 -28.02
C GLU A 918 -27.99 -10.31 -28.62
N ARG A 919 -28.78 -9.42 -28.00
CA ARG A 919 -28.92 -8.01 -28.42
C ARG A 919 -27.59 -7.26 -28.32
N ALA A 920 -26.80 -7.50 -27.28
CA ALA A 920 -25.51 -6.87 -27.09
C ALA A 920 -24.49 -7.34 -28.14
N GLU A 921 -24.46 -8.64 -28.45
CA GLU A 921 -23.66 -9.20 -29.53
C GLU A 921 -24.05 -8.63 -30.90
N GLU A 922 -25.34 -8.54 -31.19
CA GLU A 922 -25.84 -7.93 -32.43
C GLU A 922 -25.43 -6.45 -32.53
N ARG A 923 -25.56 -5.70 -31.43
CA ARG A 923 -25.12 -4.30 -31.37
C ARG A 923 -23.60 -4.18 -31.56
N MET A 924 -22.81 -5.08 -30.99
CA MET A 924 -21.35 -5.11 -31.16
C MET A 924 -20.97 -5.45 -32.61
N LYS A 925 -21.64 -6.43 -33.24
CA LYS A 925 -21.48 -6.77 -34.66
C LYS A 925 -21.83 -5.58 -35.56
N ARG A 926 -22.93 -4.85 -35.27
CA ARG A 926 -23.31 -3.62 -35.98
C ARG A 926 -22.27 -2.50 -35.80
N MET A 927 -21.80 -2.26 -34.58
CA MET A 927 -20.75 -1.25 -34.32
C MET A 927 -19.42 -1.61 -34.99
N LYS A 928 -19.04 -2.89 -35.01
CA LYS A 928 -17.83 -3.36 -35.70
C LYS A 928 -17.94 -3.14 -37.21
N LYS A 929 -19.08 -3.49 -37.81
CA LYS A 929 -19.38 -3.23 -39.22
C LYS A 929 -19.42 -1.73 -39.55
N GLN A 930 -19.95 -0.90 -38.65
CA GLN A 930 -19.96 0.56 -38.80
C GLN A 930 -18.55 1.17 -38.66
N ARG A 931 -17.73 0.67 -37.73
CA ARG A 931 -16.31 1.04 -37.61
C ARG A 931 -15.50 0.62 -38.84
N GLU A 932 -15.75 -0.56 -39.38
CA GLU A 932 -15.11 -1.04 -40.62
C GLU A 932 -15.55 -0.18 -41.82
N ASN A 933 -16.84 0.16 -41.94
CA ASN A 933 -17.32 1.07 -42.99
C ASN A 933 -16.72 2.48 -42.87
N ILE A 934 -16.63 3.04 -41.66
CA ILE A 934 -15.96 4.34 -41.42
C ILE A 934 -14.47 4.26 -41.76
N ARG A 935 -13.81 3.15 -41.40
CA ARG A 935 -12.40 2.89 -41.72
C ARG A 935 -12.19 2.77 -43.23
N SER A 936 -13.09 2.09 -43.96
CA SER A 936 -13.06 2.00 -45.42
C SER A 936 -13.34 3.34 -46.10
N GLN A 937 -14.27 4.15 -45.57
CA GLN A 937 -14.55 5.50 -46.08
C GLN A 937 -13.39 6.48 -45.83
N MET A 938 -12.66 6.34 -44.72
CA MET A 938 -11.44 7.11 -44.45
C MET A 938 -10.28 6.69 -45.35
N ILE A 939 -10.23 5.43 -45.80
CA ILE A 939 -9.21 4.92 -46.72
C ILE A 939 -9.53 5.31 -48.18
N SER A 940 -10.81 5.36 -48.57
CA SER A 940 -11.22 5.81 -49.91
C SER A 940 -11.30 7.33 -50.08
N GLY A 941 -11.20 8.10 -48.98
CA GLY A 941 -11.23 9.57 -49.01
C GLY A 941 -9.86 10.24 -49.20
N ALA A 942 -8.77 9.47 -49.28
CA ALA A 942 -7.40 9.98 -49.41
C ALA A 942 -6.81 9.84 -50.82
N GLU A 943 -7.54 9.24 -51.77
CA GLU A 943 -7.16 9.21 -53.19
C GLU A 943 -8.33 9.74 -54.03
N GLY A 944 -8.21 10.98 -54.51
CA GLY A 944 -9.14 11.55 -55.48
C GLY A 944 -9.64 12.95 -55.12
N SER A 945 -8.79 13.96 -55.29
CA SER A 945 -9.27 15.28 -55.71
C SER A 945 -9.70 15.19 -57.17
N ASP A 946 -10.93 15.58 -57.52
CA ASP A 946 -11.19 16.47 -58.66
C ASP A 946 -12.69 16.82 -58.86
N SER A 947 -12.92 18.12 -59.04
CA SER A 947 -13.93 18.76 -59.90
C SER A 947 -15.45 18.73 -59.57
N SER A 948 -15.95 19.92 -59.22
CA SER A 948 -17.10 20.65 -59.80
C SER A 948 -18.53 20.05 -59.93
N SER A 949 -19.44 20.79 -59.28
CA SER A 949 -20.72 21.35 -59.78
C SER A 949 -22.05 20.59 -59.64
N MET A 950 -22.99 21.34 -59.02
CA MET A 950 -24.43 21.49 -59.27
C MET A 950 -25.38 20.27 -59.38
N GLY A 951 -26.46 20.34 -58.60
CA GLY A 951 -27.80 20.07 -59.15
C GLY A 951 -28.74 19.16 -58.35
N SER A 952 -29.63 19.80 -57.58
CA SER A 952 -31.10 19.58 -57.48
C SER A 952 -31.74 18.17 -57.42
N SER A 953 -32.82 18.13 -56.63
CA SER A 953 -34.09 17.39 -56.86
C SER A 953 -34.36 16.08 -56.11
N ALA A 954 -35.16 16.22 -55.04
CA ALA A 954 -36.44 15.56 -54.75
C ALA A 954 -36.64 14.04 -54.98
N TYR A 955 -37.11 13.32 -53.94
CA TYR A 955 -38.52 12.94 -53.73
C TYR A 955 -38.65 11.97 -52.54
N GLY A 956 -39.77 12.06 -51.78
CA GLY A 956 -40.29 10.89 -51.05
C GLY A 956 -40.71 11.09 -49.60
N SER A 957 -41.81 11.81 -49.41
CA SER A 957 -42.68 11.90 -48.22
C SER A 957 -42.96 10.58 -47.46
N PHE A 958 -43.13 10.65 -46.14
CA PHE A 958 -44.32 10.13 -45.41
C PHE A 958 -44.39 10.72 -43.98
N ARG A 959 -45.41 11.55 -43.71
CA ARG A 959 -46.11 11.73 -42.40
C ARG A 959 -47.42 10.90 -42.51
N PRO A 960 -48.23 10.60 -41.45
CA PRO A 960 -48.43 11.25 -40.13
C PRO A 960 -48.43 10.22 -38.96
N SER A 961 -48.60 10.51 -37.65
CA SER A 961 -49.74 11.18 -36.99
C SER A 961 -49.44 11.71 -35.59
N GLU A 962 -50.14 12.81 -35.31
CA GLU A 962 -50.32 13.51 -34.05
C GLU A 962 -51.26 12.80 -33.07
N ALA A 963 -51.34 13.42 -31.90
CA ALA A 963 -52.34 13.38 -30.83
C ALA A 963 -51.95 12.46 -29.64
N ASP A 964 -51.96 12.90 -28.38
CA ASP A 964 -52.63 14.08 -27.86
C ASP A 964 -51.89 14.77 -26.70
N SER A 965 -52.19 16.05 -26.70
CA SER A 965 -51.75 17.16 -25.88
C SER A 965 -52.41 17.18 -24.50
N ARG A 966 -51.74 17.79 -23.51
CA ARG A 966 -52.22 18.99 -22.81
C ARG A 966 -51.20 19.48 -21.77
N SER A 967 -50.41 20.45 -22.21
CA SER A 967 -50.35 21.83 -21.69
C SER A 967 -51.02 22.08 -20.33
N ILE A 968 -50.30 22.77 -19.42
CA ILE A 968 -50.66 24.15 -19.03
C ILE A 968 -49.39 24.93 -18.66
N PHE A 969 -49.35 26.13 -19.23
CA PHE A 969 -48.32 27.15 -19.28
C PHE A 969 -48.25 28.02 -18.01
N GLY A 970 -47.08 28.64 -17.84
CA GLY A 970 -46.99 30.08 -17.56
C GLY A 970 -46.80 30.49 -16.09
N SER A 971 -46.13 31.58 -15.75
CA SER A 971 -45.48 32.63 -16.52
C SER A 971 -44.56 33.44 -15.60
N SER A 972 -43.63 34.13 -16.25
CA SER A 972 -42.67 35.16 -15.86
C SER A 972 -43.13 36.30 -14.92
N HIS A 973 -42.14 36.91 -14.26
CA HIS A 973 -41.82 38.35 -14.02
C HIS A 973 -41.12 38.45 -12.64
N SER A 974 -40.10 39.24 -12.35
CA SER A 974 -39.29 40.27 -13.03
C SER A 974 -38.14 40.70 -12.08
N GLY A 975 -37.05 41.24 -12.62
CA GLY A 975 -36.28 42.32 -11.96
C GLY A 975 -35.00 41.99 -11.16
N GLY A 976 -33.83 42.23 -11.77
CA GLY A 976 -32.85 43.18 -11.21
C GLY A 976 -31.63 42.69 -10.41
N SER A 977 -30.50 42.52 -11.12
CA SER A 977 -29.11 42.90 -10.76
C SER A 977 -28.37 42.24 -9.56
N SER A 978 -27.35 41.42 -9.83
CA SER A 978 -25.93 41.87 -9.75
C SER A 978 -24.95 40.76 -10.18
N LEU A 979 -23.88 41.16 -10.86
CA LEU A 979 -22.73 40.36 -11.29
C LEU A 979 -22.05 39.59 -10.15
N VAL A 980 -21.95 38.26 -10.28
CA VAL A 980 -20.80 37.35 -10.02
C VAL A 980 -21.26 35.94 -10.44
N SER A 981 -20.36 35.14 -11.02
CA SER A 981 -20.53 33.72 -11.42
C SER A 981 -20.94 33.44 -12.87
N ARG A 982 -19.93 33.26 -13.74
CA ARG A 982 -20.01 32.40 -14.94
C ARG A 982 -18.65 31.81 -15.26
N LEU A 983 -18.39 30.62 -14.72
CA LEU A 983 -17.60 29.54 -15.34
C LEU A 983 -17.97 28.23 -14.61
N LYS A 984 -19.22 27.81 -14.79
CA LYS A 984 -19.66 26.41 -14.61
C LYS A 984 -20.53 26.03 -15.79
N SER A 985 -20.36 24.78 -16.22
CA SER A 985 -21.07 24.03 -17.27
C SER A 985 -20.45 24.08 -18.66
N GLY A 986 -19.89 22.92 -19.02
CA GLY A 986 -19.35 22.58 -20.32
C GLY A 986 -18.67 21.23 -20.26
N VAL A 987 -19.46 20.16 -20.03
CA VAL A 987 -19.33 18.75 -20.48
C VAL A 987 -20.04 17.85 -19.47
N LEU A 988 -21.29 17.49 -19.82
CA LEU A 988 -21.94 16.28 -19.35
C LEU A 988 -21.26 15.09 -20.04
N LYS A 989 -20.49 14.31 -19.29
CA LYS A 989 -20.12 12.93 -19.65
C LYS A 989 -20.13 12.07 -18.39
N GLN A 990 -21.02 11.07 -18.42
CA GLN A 990 -21.06 9.82 -17.66
C GLN A 990 -20.28 9.75 -16.35
N PHE A 991 -21.04 9.76 -15.25
CA PHE A 991 -20.65 9.22 -13.97
C PHE A 991 -20.19 7.77 -14.12
N ASN A 992 -18.93 7.50 -13.77
CA ASN A 992 -18.46 6.19 -13.37
C ASN A 992 -17.26 6.36 -12.41
N SER A 993 -17.39 5.71 -11.25
CA SER A 993 -16.30 5.17 -10.43
C SER A 993 -15.46 6.13 -9.59
N ILE A 994 -15.96 6.43 -8.39
CA ILE A 994 -15.15 6.68 -7.20
C ILE A 994 -14.44 5.37 -6.84
N GLU A 995 -13.11 5.36 -6.83
CA GLU A 995 -12.26 4.29 -6.29
C GLU A 995 -11.89 4.64 -4.85
N PHE A 996 -12.26 3.78 -3.89
CA PHE A 996 -11.72 3.79 -2.53
C PHE A 996 -10.85 2.53 -2.38
N ILE A 997 -9.57 2.71 -2.07
CA ILE A 997 -8.59 1.68 -1.69
C ILE A 997 -8.08 2.11 -0.30
N PRO A 998 -8.22 1.29 0.77
CA PRO A 998 -7.01 0.74 1.39
C PRO A 998 -7.21 -0.69 1.97
N PRO A 999 -6.11 -1.45 2.11
CA PRO A 999 -5.29 -1.35 3.32
C PRO A 999 -3.86 -0.93 3.00
N THR A 1000 -3.46 0.21 3.56
CA THR A 1000 -2.08 0.71 3.51
C THR A 1000 -1.23 0.00 4.56
N MET A 1001 -0.28 -0.80 4.08
CA MET A 1001 0.92 -1.18 4.83
C MET A 1001 2.03 -0.22 4.45
N SER A 1002 2.32 0.76 5.30
CA SER A 1002 3.59 1.50 5.24
C SER A 1002 4.48 1.00 6.36
N GLY A 1003 5.35 0.04 6.03
CA GLY A 1003 6.51 -0.28 6.86
C GLY A 1003 7.46 0.92 6.94
N ASP A 1004 8.14 1.00 8.06
CA ASP A 1004 9.13 2.01 8.42
C ASP A 1004 10.13 2.28 7.28
N GLU A 1005 10.19 3.52 6.81
CA GLU A 1005 11.31 4.00 6.01
C GLU A 1005 12.44 4.38 6.99
N ARG A 1006 13.20 3.38 7.46
CA ARG A 1006 14.56 3.65 7.92
C ARG A 1006 15.39 4.09 6.71
N SER A 1007 15.74 5.37 6.66
CA SER A 1007 16.77 5.88 5.78
C SER A 1007 18.14 5.59 6.41
N ASP A 1008 18.72 4.44 6.10
CA ASP A 1008 20.10 4.16 6.47
C ASP A 1008 21.02 4.81 5.41
N THR A 1009 21.51 6.01 5.75
CA THR A 1009 22.68 6.60 5.11
C THR A 1009 23.92 5.86 5.60
N TRP A 1010 24.43 4.92 4.81
CA TRP A 1010 25.82 4.45 4.94
C TRP A 1010 26.54 4.76 3.63
N SER A 1011 27.32 5.84 3.70
CA SER A 1011 28.32 6.23 2.72
C SER A 1011 29.65 6.33 3.46
N LEU A 1012 30.73 5.87 2.81
CA LEU A 1012 32.15 5.79 3.24
C LEU A 1012 32.52 4.43 3.87
N GLY A 1013 33.49 3.67 3.38
CA GLY A 1013 34.43 3.86 2.27
C GLY A 1013 35.28 2.61 2.09
N SER A 1014 35.75 2.36 0.86
CA SER A 1014 36.85 1.42 0.61
C SER A 1014 38.13 1.90 1.30
N PRO A 1015 39.10 1.02 1.54
CA PRO A 1015 40.21 0.99 0.59
C PRO A 1015 40.69 -0.43 0.22
N ALA A 1016 41.17 -0.52 -1.01
CA ALA A 1016 42.08 -1.58 -1.45
C ALA A 1016 43.37 -1.57 -0.63
N TYR A 1017 43.96 -2.73 -0.37
CA TYR A 1017 45.30 -3.13 -0.86
C TYR A 1017 45.72 -4.45 -0.20
N GLY A 1018 46.16 -5.39 -1.03
CA GLY A 1018 46.94 -6.55 -0.59
C GLY A 1018 48.44 -6.24 -0.59
N SER A 1019 49.15 -7.00 0.25
CA SER A 1019 50.60 -7.20 0.33
C SER A 1019 51.43 -6.15 1.09
N LEU A 1020 51.81 -6.50 2.33
CA LEU A 1020 53.20 -6.62 2.75
C LEU A 1020 53.31 -7.36 4.09
N ARG A 1021 54.30 -8.25 4.16
CA ARG A 1021 54.65 -9.11 5.30
C ARG A 1021 55.27 -8.32 6.46
N SER A 1022 55.10 -8.91 7.66
CA SER A 1022 55.96 -8.85 8.86
C SER A 1022 56.22 -7.48 9.50
N LEU A 1023 55.74 -7.30 10.73
CA LEU A 1023 56.57 -7.24 11.95
C LEU A 1023 55.69 -7.13 13.21
N SER A 1024 56.32 -7.46 14.33
CA SER A 1024 55.83 -7.99 15.60
C SER A 1024 55.09 -7.04 16.54
N GLU A 1025 54.31 -7.68 17.43
CA GLU A 1025 54.03 -7.34 18.83
C GLU A 1025 54.90 -6.20 19.44
N ALA A 1026 54.34 -5.01 19.49
CA ALA A 1026 54.53 -4.06 20.57
C ALA A 1026 53.38 -3.04 20.51
N GLU A 1027 52.91 -2.60 21.68
CA GLU A 1027 51.99 -1.46 21.87
C GLU A 1027 50.48 -1.75 21.79
N ARG A 1028 50.03 -2.71 22.60
CA ARG A 1028 48.74 -2.58 23.31
C ARG A 1028 48.94 -1.58 24.45
N LEU A 1029 48.30 -0.40 24.41
CA LEU A 1029 47.73 0.36 25.55
C LEU A 1029 47.40 1.82 25.16
N LEU A 1030 46.30 2.36 25.75
CA LEU A 1030 45.86 3.79 25.84
C LEU A 1030 45.06 4.33 24.62
N ILE A 1031 43.84 4.88 24.67
CA ILE A 1031 43.11 5.68 25.69
C ILE A 1031 41.59 5.72 25.36
N TYR A 1032 40.75 5.51 26.39
CA TYR A 1032 39.39 6.06 26.51
C TYR A 1032 39.49 7.52 26.98
N GLY A 1033 38.74 8.46 26.40
CA GLY A 1033 38.48 9.74 27.08
C GLY A 1033 38.10 10.94 26.21
N SER A 1034 36.80 11.24 26.21
CA SER A 1034 36.20 12.57 26.45
C SER A 1034 36.59 13.81 25.61
N SER A 1035 35.58 14.39 24.96
CA SER A 1035 35.37 15.83 24.66
C SER A 1035 35.66 16.75 25.87
N PRO A 1036 35.75 18.11 25.78
CA PRO A 1036 35.14 19.01 24.77
C PRO A 1036 35.91 20.33 24.44
N SER A 1037 35.22 21.17 23.66
CA SER A 1037 35.21 22.66 23.65
C SER A 1037 35.87 23.39 22.48
N ARG A 1038 35.03 24.23 21.86
CA ARG A 1038 35.36 25.37 21.00
C ARG A 1038 36.16 26.39 21.80
N ASP A 1039 37.19 27.00 21.20
CA ASP A 1039 37.17 28.46 21.09
C ASP A 1039 38.10 29.03 20.01
N MET A 1040 37.76 30.27 19.68
CA MET A 1040 38.14 31.15 18.58
C MET A 1040 39.63 31.50 18.36
N ARG A 1041 39.93 31.71 17.07
CA ARG A 1041 40.67 32.83 16.43
C ARG A 1041 42.19 32.99 16.58
N ARG A 1042 42.73 33.47 15.43
CA ARG A 1042 44.04 34.06 15.11
C ARG A 1042 45.14 33.03 14.85
N GLY A 1043 45.88 33.05 13.74
CA GLY A 1043 45.91 33.96 12.59
C GLY A 1043 47.30 33.86 11.96
N SER A 1044 47.37 33.48 10.70
CA SER A 1044 48.38 33.82 9.68
C SER A 1044 48.05 33.05 8.41
#